data_AF-A0A496VSW6-F1
#
_entry.id   AF-A0A496VSW6-F1
#
_cell.length_a   1.000
_cell.length_b   1.000
_cell.length_c   1.000
_cell.angle_alpha   90.00
_cell.angle_beta   90.00
_cell.angle_gamma   90.00
#
_symmetry.space_group_name_H-M   'P 1'
#
loop_
_entity.id
_entity.type
_entity.pdbx_description
1 polymer ?
#
loop_
_entity_poly.entity_id
_entity_poly.type
_entity_poly.pdbx_seq_one_letter_code
_entity_poly.pdbx_strand_id
1 'polypeptide(L)'
;MIPLLNWNRTFHIFKIIVQLFTLGFIYSLLLDNSVAASRVNYLEHLGFSTLPGNRVQLQLDFANAAIIHNSFSTDQPARIVLDFMGTKIGLRKKYQAIGIGVVQGVQTVETHDRTRVVLKLVRMVPFKINIVGKRALVSIDHKVPQVLTPPSIYTPPITASVPTQPVSLIPTMQVQQSITIPSIARSPHIQNIDFRRTQEGAGHIAITLSDSSIMVDMGSEGRDIVLNIPNTKLPKKLDRRLDVLDFSTPISFIDTSSVGANVHIKVTVQGDYEHHAYQTENIYVLEIKEKVKEKQETLKIEERKYEGQLVSFDFQKIDIRSVLSLLFGLPGVDLNMVAGDEVKGSVTLRLKNVPWDQALDIILEARGLGMQKLGNVVMIDLKKNINSRKQHELESQKKIKALEPLRTDFITINYAKAGDIVSLLRTQGEHSFISKRGSVSMDKRTNTIIIQDTAAKIIEIRKLINELDTPVRQVLIEAKIVIATSNFSRGLGVKFGYSANEDMGQGNGVVFGGKVGGDTQYSGGTGFSSGNTASGGKGENLIVSLPANVTSPAAIGLAIGKIGSYLLQLELSAMQSEGNGEVLSSPRIITGNQQEASITQGTEIPYVQSAGVGAVAQVQFKPAVLELKVTPQITPDDRVNLTLSVKKDSEGGRFDSIPSIDTRQVTTNVLVNNGETIVLGGVYERTTNNTLDRVPFFADLPFIGHLFKRRSSRDAKSELLIFVTPKILKETS
;
A
#
# COMPACT_ATOMS: atom_id res chain seq x y z
N MET A 1 -15.73 13.11 -82.34
CA MET A 1 -14.61 14.08 -82.34
C MET A 1 -13.91 13.95 -80.99
N ILE A 2 -12.69 13.38 -80.97
CA ILE A 2 -11.80 13.22 -79.79
C ILE A 2 -12.35 12.21 -78.72
N PRO A 3 -11.53 11.37 -78.04
CA PRO A 3 -12.00 10.09 -77.49
C PRO A 3 -12.17 10.02 -75.96
N LEU A 4 -12.84 8.94 -75.53
CA LEU A 4 -12.95 8.46 -74.15
C LEU A 4 -11.57 8.13 -73.54
N LEU A 5 -11.39 8.37 -72.23
CA LEU A 5 -10.23 7.91 -71.46
C LEU A 5 -10.67 7.23 -70.15
N ASN A 6 -9.89 6.26 -69.68
CA ASN A 6 -10.39 5.15 -68.87
C ASN A 6 -10.23 5.35 -67.35
N TRP A 7 -11.34 5.46 -66.61
CA TRP A 7 -11.37 5.77 -65.16
C TRP A 7 -10.64 4.72 -64.30
N ASN A 8 -10.60 3.45 -64.73
CA ASN A 8 -10.04 2.34 -63.93
C ASN A 8 -8.54 2.43 -63.59
N ARG A 9 -7.75 3.31 -64.25
CA ARG A 9 -6.31 3.44 -63.98
C ARG A 9 -5.98 4.31 -62.76
N THR A 10 -6.74 5.35 -62.46
CA THR A 10 -6.43 6.28 -61.35
C THR A 10 -6.58 5.61 -59.98
N PHE A 11 -7.58 4.74 -59.80
CA PHE A 11 -7.78 3.99 -58.56
C PHE A 11 -6.63 3.03 -58.22
N HIS A 12 -5.99 2.41 -59.21
CA HIS A 12 -4.83 1.54 -58.96
C HIS A 12 -3.60 2.34 -58.53
N ILE A 13 -3.33 3.48 -59.17
CA ILE A 13 -2.22 4.37 -58.83
C ILE A 13 -2.39 4.89 -57.39
N PHE A 14 -3.59 5.32 -57.01
CA PHE A 14 -3.87 5.78 -55.64
C PHE A 14 -3.63 4.69 -54.59
N LYS A 15 -4.04 3.44 -54.88
CA LYS A 15 -3.85 2.30 -53.97
C LYS A 15 -2.37 1.95 -53.76
N ILE A 16 -1.56 2.04 -54.81
CA ILE A 16 -0.10 1.83 -54.76
C ILE A 16 0.60 2.93 -53.95
N ILE A 17 0.21 4.19 -54.12
CA ILE A 17 0.76 5.32 -53.34
C ILE A 17 0.48 5.16 -51.85
N VAL A 18 -0.73 4.75 -51.47
CA VAL A 18 -1.09 4.48 -50.06
C VAL A 18 -0.27 3.32 -49.48
N GLN A 19 -0.07 2.23 -50.23
CA GLN A 19 0.76 1.11 -49.76
C GLN A 19 2.25 1.44 -49.64
N LEU A 20 2.79 2.33 -50.49
CA LEU A 20 4.16 2.83 -50.37
C LEU A 20 4.33 3.72 -49.13
N PHE A 21 3.33 4.56 -48.81
CA PHE A 21 3.35 5.37 -47.59
C PHE A 21 3.31 4.53 -46.30
N THR A 22 2.49 3.46 -46.27
CA THR A 22 2.44 2.59 -45.08
C THR A 22 3.68 1.73 -44.91
N LEU A 23 4.36 1.32 -45.98
CA LEU A 23 5.69 0.68 -45.86
C LEU A 23 6.75 1.67 -45.37
N GLY A 24 6.77 2.90 -45.91
CA GLY A 24 7.73 3.93 -45.51
C GLY A 24 7.68 4.25 -44.02
N PHE A 25 6.47 4.40 -43.45
CA PHE A 25 6.28 4.70 -42.02
C PHE A 25 6.68 3.56 -41.07
N ILE A 26 6.67 2.30 -41.56
CA ILE A 26 7.15 1.14 -40.80
C ILE A 26 8.68 1.03 -40.90
N TYR A 27 9.28 1.40 -42.04
CA TYR A 27 10.74 1.35 -42.22
C TYR A 27 11.47 2.49 -41.49
N SER A 28 10.82 3.64 -41.28
CA SER A 28 11.37 4.77 -40.49
C SER A 28 11.41 4.53 -38.97
N LEU A 29 11.03 3.34 -38.49
CA LEU A 29 10.94 2.98 -37.07
C LEU A 29 12.06 2.04 -36.59
N LEU A 30 13.06 1.74 -37.44
CA LEU A 30 14.07 0.69 -37.20
C LEU A 30 15.55 1.11 -37.37
N LEU A 31 15.85 2.39 -37.56
CA LEU A 31 17.24 2.90 -37.64
C LEU A 31 17.44 4.14 -36.76
N ASP A 32 18.58 4.15 -36.04
CA ASP A 32 19.19 5.20 -35.23
C ASP A 32 18.29 5.95 -34.20
N ASN A 33 18.58 5.87 -32.90
CA ASN A 33 19.87 6.31 -32.36
C ASN A 33 20.30 5.55 -31.09
N SER A 34 21.50 4.99 -31.10
CA SER A 34 22.20 4.49 -29.90
C SER A 34 22.89 5.62 -29.14
N VAL A 35 22.13 6.49 -28.47
CA VAL A 35 22.73 7.47 -27.54
C VAL A 35 23.24 6.76 -26.30
N ALA A 36 24.56 6.77 -26.11
CA ALA A 36 25.24 6.25 -24.92
C ALA A 36 25.06 7.19 -23.71
N ALA A 37 23.82 7.36 -23.25
CA ALA A 37 23.53 8.05 -22.00
C ALA A 37 24.24 7.32 -20.84
N SER A 38 24.88 8.08 -19.95
CA SER A 38 25.52 7.56 -18.73
C SER A 38 24.45 7.00 -17.79
N ARG A 39 24.14 5.71 -17.94
CA ARG A 39 23.16 5.00 -17.11
C ARG A 39 23.69 4.91 -15.68
N VAL A 40 23.28 5.87 -14.86
CA VAL A 40 23.44 5.89 -13.40
C VAL A 40 23.17 4.48 -12.88
N ASN A 41 24.18 3.87 -12.26
CA ASN A 41 24.02 2.54 -11.70
C ASN A 41 23.31 2.66 -10.34
N TYR A 42 22.52 1.66 -9.99
CA TYR A 42 21.84 1.60 -8.70
C TYR A 42 22.21 0.29 -8.01
N LEU A 43 22.56 0.35 -6.73
CA LEU A 43 22.62 -0.82 -5.86
C LEU A 43 21.17 -1.15 -5.44
N GLU A 44 20.54 -2.08 -6.14
CA GLU A 44 19.10 -2.36 -6.07
C GLU A 44 18.75 -3.33 -4.93
N HIS A 45 19.62 -4.32 -4.68
CA HIS A 45 19.41 -5.33 -3.64
C HIS A 45 20.70 -5.70 -2.90
N LEU A 46 20.54 -6.04 -1.62
CA LEU A 46 21.62 -6.43 -0.69
C LEU A 46 21.11 -7.65 0.09
N GLY A 47 21.58 -8.83 -0.32
CA GLY A 47 21.31 -10.10 0.34
C GLY A 47 22.53 -10.61 1.09
N PHE A 48 22.34 -11.57 1.99
CA PHE A 48 23.43 -12.33 2.59
C PHE A 48 23.04 -13.82 2.70
N SER A 49 24.06 -14.67 2.75
CA SER A 49 23.90 -16.12 2.92
C SER A 49 24.97 -16.66 3.87
N THR A 50 24.64 -17.72 4.59
CA THR A 50 25.60 -18.49 5.38
C THR A 50 26.23 -19.58 4.52
N LEU A 51 27.50 -19.86 4.78
CA LEU A 51 28.28 -20.92 4.14
C LEU A 51 28.86 -21.87 5.20
N PRO A 52 29.05 -23.17 4.88
CA PRO A 52 29.65 -24.13 5.80
C PRO A 52 30.96 -23.64 6.42
N GLY A 53 31.09 -23.83 7.74
CA GLY A 53 32.19 -23.29 8.56
C GLY A 53 31.90 -21.92 9.20
N ASN A 54 30.64 -21.57 9.45
CA ASN A 54 30.22 -20.27 10.01
C ASN A 54 30.76 -19.06 9.22
N ARG A 55 30.70 -19.16 7.90
CA ARG A 55 31.14 -18.14 6.96
C ARG A 55 29.95 -17.37 6.41
N VAL A 56 30.16 -16.13 6.00
CA VAL A 56 29.10 -15.25 5.48
C VAL A 56 29.48 -14.79 4.09
N GLN A 57 28.53 -14.87 3.16
CA GLN A 57 28.66 -14.28 1.82
C GLN A 57 27.59 -13.20 1.62
N LEU A 58 28.03 -11.95 1.46
CA LEU A 58 27.18 -10.84 1.06
C LEU A 58 27.02 -10.86 -0.47
N GLN A 59 25.80 -10.60 -0.96
CA GLN A 59 25.51 -10.39 -2.38
C GLN A 59 24.98 -8.97 -2.56
N LEU A 60 25.65 -8.20 -3.40
CA LEU A 60 25.28 -6.84 -3.80
C LEU A 60 24.86 -6.90 -5.28
N ASP A 61 23.59 -6.59 -5.55
CA ASP A 61 22.99 -6.67 -6.89
C ASP A 61 22.76 -5.26 -7.44
N PHE A 62 23.26 -5.01 -8.65
CA PHE A 62 23.29 -3.68 -9.27
C PHE A 62 22.49 -3.65 -10.59
N ALA A 63 21.89 -2.50 -10.90
CA ALA A 63 21.12 -2.27 -12.13
C ALA A 63 21.94 -2.55 -13.41
N ASN A 64 23.22 -2.17 -13.40
CA ASN A 64 24.22 -2.38 -14.45
C ASN A 64 25.48 -3.06 -13.87
N ALA A 65 26.47 -3.38 -14.70
CA ALA A 65 27.68 -4.08 -14.26
C ALA A 65 28.38 -3.35 -13.09
N ALA A 66 28.81 -4.12 -12.08
CA ALA A 66 29.36 -3.57 -10.85
C ALA A 66 30.84 -3.18 -11.05
N ILE A 67 31.17 -1.89 -10.85
CA ILE A 67 32.54 -1.38 -10.93
C ILE A 67 32.99 -1.01 -9.52
N ILE A 68 33.79 -1.87 -8.90
CA ILE A 68 34.48 -1.53 -7.64
C ILE A 68 35.71 -0.67 -7.97
N HIS A 69 35.89 0.41 -7.22
CA HIS A 69 37.01 1.34 -7.38
C HIS A 69 38.05 1.19 -6.26
N ASN A 70 37.61 0.88 -5.04
CA ASN A 70 38.49 0.63 -3.90
C ASN A 70 37.85 -0.34 -2.91
N SER A 71 38.66 -1.16 -2.26
CA SER A 71 38.26 -2.00 -1.13
C SER A 71 39.35 -2.02 -0.08
N PHE A 72 39.03 -1.67 1.17
CA PHE A 72 39.97 -1.64 2.28
C PHE A 72 39.32 -2.08 3.59
N SER A 73 40.14 -2.37 4.59
CA SER A 73 39.71 -2.80 5.92
C SER A 73 40.32 -1.91 7.02
N THR A 74 39.75 -1.96 8.22
CA THR A 74 40.20 -1.19 9.39
C THR A 74 39.92 -2.00 10.64
N ASP A 75 40.90 -2.19 11.52
CA ASP A 75 40.79 -3.13 12.65
C ASP A 75 40.13 -2.53 13.91
N GLN A 76 40.28 -1.22 14.11
CA GLN A 76 39.77 -0.51 15.28
C GLN A 76 38.89 0.69 14.86
N PRO A 77 37.55 0.55 14.88
CA PRO A 77 36.76 -0.68 15.03
C PRO A 77 36.72 -1.52 13.74
N ALA A 78 36.60 -2.84 13.88
CA ALA A 78 36.68 -3.81 12.79
C ALA A 78 35.62 -3.58 11.69
N ARG A 79 36.07 -3.18 10.49
CA ARG A 79 35.21 -2.85 9.34
C ARG A 79 35.87 -3.22 8.00
N ILE A 80 35.05 -3.59 7.02
CA ILE A 80 35.42 -3.67 5.59
C ILE A 80 34.65 -2.57 4.85
N VAL A 81 35.31 -1.86 3.94
CA VAL A 81 34.77 -0.73 3.17
C VAL A 81 34.98 -0.96 1.68
N LEU A 82 33.91 -0.82 0.90
CA LEU A 82 33.87 -1.05 -0.55
C LEU A 82 33.30 0.18 -1.25
N ASP A 83 34.05 0.80 -2.16
CA ASP A 83 33.61 1.97 -2.93
C ASP A 83 33.24 1.57 -4.36
N PHE A 84 31.99 1.84 -4.75
CA PHE A 84 31.46 1.64 -6.10
C PHE A 84 31.20 2.99 -6.78
N MET A 85 31.91 3.26 -7.87
CA MET A 85 31.80 4.53 -8.62
C MET A 85 30.54 4.56 -9.50
N GLY A 86 30.06 5.76 -9.82
CA GLY A 86 28.90 5.99 -10.70
C GLY A 86 27.59 5.35 -10.21
N THR A 87 27.53 4.97 -8.94
CA THR A 87 26.48 4.13 -8.36
C THR A 87 25.76 4.86 -7.23
N LYS A 88 24.42 4.86 -7.27
CA LYS A 88 23.51 5.37 -6.23
C LYS A 88 22.87 4.24 -5.43
N ILE A 89 22.27 4.56 -4.29
CA ILE A 89 21.57 3.58 -3.45
C ILE A 89 20.13 3.42 -3.93
N GLY A 90 19.79 2.25 -4.47
CA GLY A 90 18.41 1.79 -4.69
C GLY A 90 17.81 1.01 -3.51
N LEU A 91 18.63 0.66 -2.51
CA LEU A 91 18.20 -0.14 -1.35
C LEU A 91 17.12 0.56 -0.50
N ARG A 92 16.07 -0.19 -0.17
CA ARG A 92 15.00 0.24 0.76
C ARG A 92 15.49 0.58 2.18
N LYS A 93 16.63 0.03 2.61
CA LYS A 93 17.25 0.30 3.91
C LYS A 93 18.74 0.60 3.73
N LYS A 94 19.21 1.75 4.22
CA LYS A 94 20.63 2.15 4.22
C LYS A 94 21.45 1.48 5.33
N TYR A 95 20.81 0.76 6.24
CA TYR A 95 21.45 -0.09 7.24
C TYR A 95 20.66 -1.38 7.41
N GLN A 96 21.37 -2.51 7.47
CA GLN A 96 20.81 -3.83 7.68
C GLN A 96 21.67 -4.55 8.72
N ALA A 97 21.07 -4.88 9.87
CA ALA A 97 21.69 -5.82 10.81
C ALA A 97 21.76 -7.20 10.15
N ILE A 98 22.86 -7.91 10.37
CA ILE A 98 23.05 -9.29 9.92
C ILE A 98 23.16 -10.21 11.15
N GLY A 99 23.98 -9.85 12.13
CA GLY A 99 24.09 -10.57 13.41
C GLY A 99 24.61 -12.00 13.33
N ILE A 100 25.21 -12.40 12.20
CA ILE A 100 25.57 -13.79 11.88
C ILE A 100 27.07 -13.89 11.59
N GLY A 101 27.70 -14.98 12.03
CA GLY A 101 29.14 -15.18 11.93
C GLY A 101 29.91 -14.11 12.68
N VAL A 102 30.77 -13.37 11.97
CA VAL A 102 31.48 -12.19 12.51
C VAL A 102 30.89 -10.87 12.03
N VAL A 103 29.77 -10.87 11.29
CA VAL A 103 29.20 -9.68 10.65
C VAL A 103 28.03 -9.13 11.48
N GLN A 104 28.23 -7.96 12.09
CA GLN A 104 27.19 -7.29 12.88
C GLN A 104 26.10 -6.71 11.96
N GLY A 105 26.49 -6.06 10.86
CA GLY A 105 25.58 -5.48 9.89
C GLY A 105 26.30 -4.69 8.80
N VAL A 106 25.54 -4.25 7.79
CA VAL A 106 26.06 -3.51 6.63
C VAL A 106 25.37 -2.15 6.54
N GLN A 107 26.15 -1.11 6.25
CA GLN A 107 25.70 0.27 6.12
C GLN A 107 26.12 0.83 4.75
N THR A 108 25.19 1.41 4.00
CA THR A 108 25.46 2.03 2.70
C THR A 108 25.36 3.55 2.78
N VAL A 109 26.37 4.24 2.25
CA VAL A 109 26.49 5.70 2.25
C VAL A 109 26.70 6.18 0.82
N GLU A 110 25.83 7.08 0.35
CA GLU A 110 25.94 7.70 -0.97
C GLU A 110 26.68 9.04 -0.87
N THR A 111 27.49 9.33 -1.88
CA THR A 111 28.16 10.61 -2.13
C THR A 111 28.03 10.92 -3.62
N HIS A 112 28.29 12.16 -4.05
CA HIS A 112 28.03 12.62 -5.42
C HIS A 112 28.51 11.65 -6.54
N ASP A 113 29.70 11.04 -6.40
CA ASP A 113 30.27 10.14 -7.41
C ASP A 113 30.27 8.64 -7.06
N ARG A 114 29.98 8.26 -5.80
CA ARG A 114 30.12 6.86 -5.34
C ARG A 114 29.17 6.46 -4.22
N THR A 115 28.79 5.18 -4.23
CA THR A 115 28.20 4.48 -3.08
C THR A 115 29.30 3.71 -2.35
N ARG A 116 29.41 3.95 -1.04
CA ARG A 116 30.30 3.26 -0.11
C ARG A 116 29.51 2.25 0.71
N VAL A 117 29.88 0.98 0.64
CA VAL A 117 29.31 -0.11 1.44
C VAL A 117 30.27 -0.43 2.59
N VAL A 118 29.80 -0.33 3.82
CA VAL A 118 30.59 -0.54 5.05
C VAL A 118 30.02 -1.73 5.83
N LEU A 119 30.78 -2.82 5.90
CA LEU A 119 30.46 -3.98 6.72
C LEU A 119 31.06 -3.76 8.12
N LYS A 120 30.24 -3.83 9.17
CA LYS A 120 30.67 -3.78 10.57
C LYS A 120 30.91 -5.20 11.07
N LEU A 121 32.10 -5.45 11.63
CA LEU A 121 32.53 -6.77 12.10
C LEU A 121 32.73 -6.78 13.62
N VAL A 122 32.60 -7.97 14.22
CA VAL A 122 32.98 -8.21 15.63
C VAL A 122 34.50 -8.21 15.80
N ARG A 123 35.23 -8.70 14.79
CA ARG A 123 36.70 -8.77 14.70
C ARG A 123 37.11 -8.82 13.23
N MET A 124 38.34 -8.43 12.90
CA MET A 124 38.84 -8.57 11.54
C MET A 124 39.00 -10.05 11.15
N VAL A 125 38.68 -10.38 9.90
CA VAL A 125 38.91 -11.71 9.30
C VAL A 125 39.23 -11.55 7.81
N PRO A 126 39.84 -12.56 7.16
CA PRO A 126 40.04 -12.57 5.71
C PRO A 126 38.71 -12.49 4.94
N PHE A 127 38.72 -11.76 3.82
CA PHE A 127 37.58 -11.66 2.89
C PHE A 127 38.06 -11.77 1.44
N LYS A 128 37.13 -12.09 0.54
CA LYS A 128 37.32 -12.13 -0.92
C LYS A 128 36.16 -11.45 -1.62
N ILE A 129 36.43 -10.80 -2.75
CA ILE A 129 35.42 -10.12 -3.57
C ILE A 129 35.47 -10.74 -4.97
N ASN A 130 34.33 -11.22 -5.45
CA ASN A 130 34.15 -11.73 -6.81
C ASN A 130 33.05 -10.92 -7.51
N ILE A 131 33.34 -10.36 -8.68
CA ILE A 131 32.34 -9.63 -9.49
C ILE A 131 31.88 -10.53 -10.64
N VAL A 132 30.58 -10.73 -10.75
CA VAL A 132 29.93 -11.56 -11.77
C VAL A 132 28.88 -10.70 -12.48
N GLY A 133 29.35 -9.89 -13.43
CA GLY A 133 28.53 -8.95 -14.21
C GLY A 133 27.84 -7.91 -13.33
N LYS A 134 26.52 -8.03 -13.14
CA LYS A 134 25.69 -7.14 -12.31
C LYS A 134 25.81 -7.37 -10.79
N ARG A 135 26.59 -8.37 -10.35
CA ARG A 135 26.61 -8.80 -8.94
C ARG A 135 28.02 -8.77 -8.36
N ALA A 136 28.17 -8.22 -7.15
CA ALA A 136 29.41 -8.33 -6.37
C ALA A 136 29.16 -9.24 -5.16
N LEU A 137 29.94 -10.31 -5.06
CA LEU A 137 29.87 -11.33 -4.02
C LEU A 137 31.06 -11.15 -3.07
N VAL A 138 30.79 -10.92 -1.80
CA VAL A 138 31.81 -10.67 -0.76
C VAL A 138 31.78 -11.82 0.25
N SER A 139 32.71 -12.76 0.11
CA SER A 139 32.84 -13.93 0.99
C SER A 139 33.76 -13.60 2.16
N ILE A 140 33.35 -13.93 3.38
CA ILE A 140 34.00 -13.55 4.64
C ILE A 140 34.34 -14.85 5.40
N ASP A 141 35.62 -15.21 5.42
CA ASP A 141 36.13 -16.50 5.90
C ASP A 141 36.49 -16.41 7.40
N HIS A 142 35.73 -17.10 8.27
CA HIS A 142 36.18 -17.30 9.65
C HIS A 142 37.30 -18.34 9.72
N LYS A 143 38.55 -17.89 9.57
CA LYS A 143 39.71 -18.69 10.02
C LYS A 143 39.66 -18.83 11.55
N VAL A 144 39.75 -20.08 12.02
CA VAL A 144 40.20 -20.43 13.37
C VAL A 144 41.74 -20.49 13.32
N PRO A 145 42.48 -20.03 14.35
CA PRO A 145 43.91 -20.26 14.42
C PRO A 145 44.21 -21.76 14.49
N GLN A 146 44.98 -22.28 13.53
CA GLN A 146 45.44 -23.67 13.60
C GLN A 146 46.56 -23.77 14.63
N VAL A 147 46.30 -24.46 15.73
CA VAL A 147 47.32 -24.82 16.73
C VAL A 147 48.26 -25.86 16.11
N LEU A 148 49.56 -25.61 16.20
CA LEU A 148 50.61 -26.53 15.75
C LEU A 148 50.60 -27.80 16.62
N THR A 149 50.75 -28.97 15.99
CA THR A 149 51.08 -30.23 16.66
C THR A 149 52.35 -30.84 16.04
N PRO A 150 53.27 -31.40 16.87
CA PRO A 150 54.53 -31.98 16.41
C PRO A 150 54.35 -33.37 15.74
N PRO A 151 55.37 -33.89 15.03
CA PRO A 151 55.21 -35.06 14.17
C PRO A 151 55.27 -36.41 14.92
N SER A 152 54.79 -37.46 14.24
CA SER A 152 55.01 -38.87 14.60
C SER A 152 55.59 -39.64 13.40
N ILE A 153 56.48 -40.59 13.66
CA ILE A 153 57.42 -41.17 12.67
C ILE A 153 57.50 -42.70 12.85
N TYR A 154 57.32 -43.48 11.76
CA TYR A 154 57.72 -44.91 11.59
C TYR A 154 57.00 -45.96 12.51
N THR A 155 56.78 -47.26 12.19
CA THR A 155 57.08 -48.16 11.04
C THR A 155 56.08 -49.39 10.99
N PRO A 156 56.23 -50.53 10.23
CA PRO A 156 55.10 -51.28 9.63
C PRO A 156 55.17 -52.80 10.03
N PRO A 157 54.92 -53.86 9.19
CA PRO A 157 54.25 -54.06 7.88
C PRO A 157 53.19 -55.22 7.95
N ILE A 158 52.84 -56.14 7.00
CA ILE A 158 53.25 -56.54 5.62
C ILE A 158 52.09 -57.29 4.91
N THR A 159 51.97 -57.18 3.56
CA THR A 159 51.46 -58.17 2.55
C THR A 159 50.07 -58.88 2.69
N ALA A 160 49.36 -59.32 1.63
CA ALA A 160 49.32 -59.05 0.16
C ALA A 160 48.15 -59.82 -0.53
N SER A 161 48.00 -59.67 -1.87
CA SER A 161 47.34 -60.56 -2.89
C SER A 161 45.89 -60.31 -3.40
N VAL A 162 45.69 -60.57 -4.71
CA VAL A 162 44.55 -60.29 -5.64
C VAL A 162 44.85 -61.05 -6.99
N PRO A 163 43.93 -61.43 -7.95
CA PRO A 163 42.46 -61.68 -8.02
C PRO A 163 42.12 -63.12 -8.54
N THR A 164 40.91 -63.40 -9.10
CA THR A 164 40.63 -63.86 -10.52
C THR A 164 39.16 -64.34 -10.75
N GLN A 165 38.70 -64.37 -12.02
CA GLN A 165 37.38 -64.74 -12.63
C GLN A 165 37.12 -66.28 -12.74
N PRO A 166 36.06 -66.87 -13.38
CA PRO A 166 34.94 -66.39 -14.25
C PRO A 166 33.51 -66.84 -13.77
N VAL A 167 32.35 -66.89 -14.48
CA VAL A 167 31.93 -67.22 -15.88
C VAL A 167 30.60 -66.50 -16.27
N SER A 168 30.29 -66.42 -17.58
CA SER A 168 29.12 -65.78 -18.21
C SER A 168 28.17 -66.75 -18.95
N LEU A 169 26.94 -66.33 -19.31
CA LEU A 169 26.08 -66.96 -20.34
C LEU A 169 25.04 -65.95 -20.91
N ILE A 170 24.64 -66.16 -22.18
CA ILE A 170 23.72 -65.35 -23.04
C ILE A 170 23.33 -66.24 -24.27
N PRO A 171 22.37 -65.90 -25.18
CA PRO A 171 21.62 -64.65 -25.44
C PRO A 171 20.06 -64.85 -25.22
N THR A 172 19.02 -64.30 -25.88
CA THR A 172 18.84 -63.59 -27.17
C THR A 172 17.59 -62.68 -27.26
N MET A 173 17.80 -61.47 -27.79
CA MET A 173 16.93 -60.48 -28.46
C MET A 173 15.38 -60.54 -28.46
N GLN A 174 14.77 -59.40 -28.14
CA GLN A 174 14.00 -58.60 -29.12
C GLN A 174 14.20 -57.09 -28.87
N VAL A 175 13.91 -56.23 -29.86
CA VAL A 175 14.25 -54.79 -29.83
C VAL A 175 12.98 -53.93 -29.82
N GLN A 176 12.91 -53.00 -28.85
CA GLN A 176 11.96 -51.89 -28.84
C GLN A 176 12.72 -50.61 -28.49
N GLN A 177 12.71 -49.62 -29.38
CA GLN A 177 13.35 -48.32 -29.10
C GLN A 177 12.45 -47.50 -28.16
N SER A 178 13.00 -47.07 -27.02
CA SER A 178 12.44 -46.00 -26.20
C SER A 178 13.51 -44.96 -25.91
N ILE A 179 13.15 -43.69 -26.02
CA ILE A 179 14.10 -42.57 -25.92
C ILE A 179 14.34 -42.27 -24.45
N THR A 180 15.60 -42.37 -24.00
CA THR A 180 16.00 -42.02 -22.63
C THR A 180 15.90 -40.51 -22.40
N ILE A 181 14.71 -40.04 -21.99
CA ILE A 181 14.51 -38.67 -21.50
C ILE A 181 15.35 -38.52 -20.22
N PRO A 182 16.22 -37.49 -20.11
CA PRO A 182 16.98 -37.26 -18.89
C PRO A 182 16.05 -36.99 -17.70
N SER A 183 16.46 -37.42 -16.50
CA SER A 183 15.65 -37.40 -15.28
C SER A 183 15.05 -36.01 -15.03
N ILE A 184 13.71 -35.92 -15.04
CA ILE A 184 12.98 -34.67 -14.81
C ILE A 184 13.36 -34.12 -13.43
N ALA A 185 14.00 -32.94 -13.43
CA ALA A 185 14.24 -32.17 -12.22
C ALA A 185 12.88 -31.82 -11.59
N ARG A 186 12.53 -32.51 -10.48
CA ARG A 186 11.31 -32.21 -9.72
C ARG A 186 11.40 -30.77 -9.23
N SER A 187 10.41 -29.95 -9.55
CA SER A 187 10.37 -28.56 -9.07
C SER A 187 10.46 -28.52 -7.53
N PRO A 188 11.16 -27.54 -6.95
CA PRO A 188 11.13 -27.29 -5.52
C PRO A 188 9.70 -27.25 -4.99
N HIS A 189 9.43 -27.97 -3.91
CA HIS A 189 8.11 -28.01 -3.27
C HIS A 189 8.22 -28.30 -1.77
N ILE A 190 7.17 -27.94 -1.03
CA ILE A 190 7.01 -28.34 0.37
C ILE A 190 6.40 -29.74 0.41
N GLN A 191 7.04 -30.69 1.10
CA GLN A 191 6.54 -32.05 1.27
C GLN A 191 5.49 -32.13 2.39
N ASN A 192 5.79 -31.48 3.51
CA ASN A 192 4.95 -31.44 4.71
C ASN A 192 5.16 -30.16 5.54
N ILE A 193 4.15 -29.81 6.35
CA ILE A 193 4.26 -28.85 7.45
C ILE A 193 3.63 -29.52 8.66
N ASP A 194 4.40 -29.70 9.73
CA ASP A 194 3.98 -30.29 11.00
C ASP A 194 4.10 -29.25 12.14
N PHE A 195 3.25 -29.36 13.15
CA PHE A 195 3.26 -28.50 14.33
C PHE A 195 3.13 -29.34 15.60
N ARG A 196 3.95 -29.03 16.61
CA ARG A 196 3.94 -29.69 17.91
C ARG A 196 4.16 -28.68 19.04
N ARG A 197 3.61 -28.98 20.21
CA ARG A 197 3.98 -28.34 21.47
C ARG A 197 5.22 -29.03 22.04
N THR A 198 6.22 -28.28 22.49
CA THR A 198 7.37 -28.83 23.24
C THR A 198 7.06 -28.98 24.73
N GLN A 199 7.89 -29.70 25.50
CA GLN A 199 7.68 -29.85 26.95
C GLN A 199 7.75 -28.50 27.69
N GLU A 200 8.44 -27.51 27.13
CA GLU A 200 8.55 -26.14 27.67
C GLU A 200 7.38 -25.23 27.24
N GLY A 201 6.39 -25.75 26.48
CA GLY A 201 5.23 -24.98 26.02
C GLY A 201 5.46 -24.16 24.75
N ALA A 202 6.64 -24.24 24.13
CA ALA A 202 6.89 -23.60 22.85
C ALA A 202 6.11 -24.28 21.71
N GLY A 203 5.71 -23.49 20.72
CA GLY A 203 5.18 -23.98 19.45
C GLY A 203 6.33 -24.27 18.48
N HIS A 204 6.50 -25.53 18.11
CA HIS A 204 7.54 -26.01 17.21
C HIS A 204 6.95 -26.39 15.86
N ILE A 205 7.22 -25.58 14.84
CA ILE A 205 6.82 -25.79 13.45
C ILE A 205 7.99 -26.44 12.69
N ALA A 206 7.73 -27.56 12.03
CA ALA A 206 8.69 -28.26 11.16
C ALA A 206 8.19 -28.28 9.71
N ILE A 207 8.94 -27.66 8.80
CA ILE A 207 8.63 -27.60 7.37
C ILE A 207 9.59 -28.54 6.65
N THR A 208 9.07 -29.61 6.06
CA THR A 208 9.85 -30.56 5.26
C THR A 208 9.89 -30.09 3.82
N LEU A 209 11.08 -29.67 3.37
CA LEU A 209 11.38 -29.16 2.03
C LEU A 209 11.76 -30.34 1.10
N SER A 210 11.59 -30.17 -0.21
CA SER A 210 11.96 -31.21 -1.18
C SER A 210 13.46 -31.36 -1.41
N ASP A 211 14.26 -30.36 -1.02
CA ASP A 211 15.71 -30.29 -1.15
C ASP A 211 16.26 -29.36 -0.05
N SER A 212 17.49 -29.60 0.42
CA SER A 212 18.19 -28.75 1.38
C SER A 212 18.63 -27.40 0.79
N SER A 213 18.73 -27.31 -0.54
CA SER A 213 19.08 -26.07 -1.26
C SER A 213 17.95 -25.04 -1.35
N ILE A 214 16.76 -25.35 -0.86
CA ILE A 214 15.63 -24.41 -0.81
C ILE A 214 15.86 -23.40 0.31
N MET A 215 15.90 -22.11 -0.04
CA MET A 215 16.05 -21.00 0.90
C MET A 215 14.68 -20.59 1.48
N VAL A 216 14.67 -20.20 2.75
CA VAL A 216 13.49 -19.74 3.49
C VAL A 216 13.79 -18.37 4.10
N ASP A 217 13.20 -17.32 3.53
CA ASP A 217 13.34 -15.95 4.02
C ASP A 217 12.37 -15.72 5.18
N MET A 218 12.90 -15.49 6.40
CA MET A 218 12.08 -15.08 7.53
C MET A 218 11.98 -13.56 7.64
N GLY A 219 10.76 -13.05 7.79
CA GLY A 219 10.46 -11.67 8.16
C GLY A 219 9.40 -11.59 9.26
N SER A 220 9.15 -10.36 9.73
CA SER A 220 8.09 -10.04 10.69
C SER A 220 7.14 -9.01 10.10
N GLU A 221 5.83 -9.25 10.24
CA GLU A 221 4.77 -8.37 9.77
C GLU A 221 3.88 -7.97 10.97
N GLY A 222 4.20 -6.83 11.59
CA GLY A 222 3.56 -6.39 12.83
C GLY A 222 3.96 -7.30 14.01
N ARG A 223 3.05 -8.18 14.42
CA ARG A 223 3.33 -9.26 15.40
C ARG A 223 3.52 -10.63 14.77
N ASP A 224 3.13 -10.84 13.52
CA ASP A 224 3.15 -12.15 12.90
C ASP A 224 4.54 -12.45 12.29
N ILE A 225 4.96 -13.72 12.34
CA ILE A 225 6.14 -14.18 11.62
C ILE A 225 5.71 -14.61 10.22
N VAL A 226 6.43 -14.18 9.20
CA VAL A 226 6.15 -14.53 7.80
C VAL A 226 7.39 -15.19 7.19
N LEU A 227 7.20 -16.41 6.70
CA LEU A 227 8.20 -17.15 5.93
C LEU A 227 7.84 -17.05 4.44
N ASN A 228 8.76 -16.53 3.65
CA ASN A 228 8.68 -16.51 2.19
C ASN A 228 9.65 -17.54 1.62
N ILE A 229 9.13 -18.49 0.82
CA ILE A 229 9.91 -19.58 0.24
C ILE A 229 9.85 -19.43 -1.29
N PRO A 230 10.84 -18.79 -1.92
CA PRO A 230 10.77 -18.43 -3.33
C PRO A 230 10.86 -19.64 -4.27
N ASN A 231 10.27 -19.50 -5.47
CA ASN A 231 10.30 -20.49 -6.56
C ASN A 231 9.87 -21.92 -6.16
N THR A 232 9.04 -22.04 -5.13
CA THR A 232 8.69 -23.30 -4.47
C THR A 232 7.18 -23.54 -4.57
N LYS A 233 6.78 -24.75 -5.00
CA LYS A 233 5.38 -25.12 -5.18
C LYS A 233 4.75 -25.62 -3.88
N LEU A 234 3.56 -25.12 -3.57
CA LEU A 234 2.73 -25.62 -2.49
C LEU A 234 1.76 -26.71 -3.02
N PRO A 235 1.76 -27.94 -2.48
CA PRO A 235 0.71 -28.91 -2.78
C PRO A 235 -0.61 -28.48 -2.15
N LYS A 236 -1.74 -28.56 -2.89
CA LYS A 236 -3.07 -28.11 -2.40
C LYS A 236 -3.50 -28.69 -1.04
N LYS A 237 -3.00 -29.86 -0.63
CA LYS A 237 -3.24 -30.44 0.71
C LYS A 237 -2.64 -29.63 1.89
N LEU A 238 -1.70 -28.73 1.60
CA LEU A 238 -1.03 -27.84 2.55
C LEU A 238 -1.47 -26.37 2.39
N ASP A 239 -2.31 -26.06 1.39
CA ASP A 239 -2.87 -24.73 1.12
C ASP A 239 -4.09 -24.51 2.03
N ARG A 240 -3.81 -24.20 3.30
CA ARG A 240 -4.78 -24.18 4.40
C ARG A 240 -4.31 -23.34 5.59
N ARG A 241 -5.29 -22.89 6.39
CA ARG A 241 -5.10 -22.48 7.79
C ARG A 241 -5.03 -23.72 8.69
N LEU A 242 -4.06 -23.76 9.58
CA LEU A 242 -4.11 -24.60 10.79
C LEU A 242 -4.49 -23.71 11.97
N ASP A 243 -5.50 -24.12 12.73
CA ASP A 243 -5.75 -23.61 14.08
C ASP A 243 -4.95 -24.48 15.06
N VAL A 244 -4.24 -23.83 15.98
CA VAL A 244 -3.39 -24.47 16.99
C VAL A 244 -3.62 -23.91 18.41
N LEU A 245 -4.70 -23.14 18.59
CA LEU A 245 -5.00 -22.43 19.85
C LEU A 245 -5.19 -23.39 21.03
N ASP A 246 -5.88 -24.52 20.83
CA ASP A 246 -6.12 -25.56 21.85
C ASP A 246 -4.83 -26.16 22.44
N PHE A 247 -3.74 -26.14 21.67
CA PHE A 247 -2.45 -26.66 22.13
C PHE A 247 -1.76 -25.77 23.16
N SER A 248 -2.34 -24.61 23.52
CA SER A 248 -1.82 -23.65 24.51
C SER A 248 -0.32 -23.38 24.37
N THR A 249 0.04 -23.00 23.15
CA THR A 249 1.32 -22.38 22.76
C THR A 249 1.06 -20.90 22.44
N PRO A 250 2.09 -20.02 22.32
CA PRO A 250 1.85 -18.64 21.89
C PRO A 250 1.32 -18.51 20.43
N ILE A 251 1.35 -19.58 19.63
CA ILE A 251 0.84 -19.58 18.25
C ILE A 251 -0.68 -19.81 18.26
N SER A 252 -1.42 -19.05 17.45
CA SER A 252 -2.86 -19.29 17.22
C SER A 252 -3.14 -19.93 15.86
N PHE A 253 -2.53 -19.38 14.80
CA PHE A 253 -2.80 -19.80 13.42
C PHE A 253 -1.52 -19.95 12.62
N ILE A 254 -1.50 -20.95 11.74
CA ILE A 254 -0.47 -21.13 10.71
C ILE A 254 -1.18 -21.12 9.36
N ASP A 255 -1.13 -19.99 8.67
CA ASP A 255 -1.68 -19.79 7.32
C ASP A 255 -0.62 -20.12 6.28
N THR A 256 -0.82 -21.20 5.52
CA THR A 256 0.07 -21.58 4.42
C THR A 256 -0.65 -21.33 3.08
N SER A 257 -0.03 -20.55 2.19
CA SER A 257 -0.62 -20.12 0.91
C SER A 257 0.41 -19.96 -0.21
N SER A 258 -0.04 -20.05 -1.47
CA SER A 258 0.81 -19.83 -2.65
C SER A 258 0.59 -18.44 -3.25
N VAL A 259 1.64 -17.62 -3.33
CA VAL A 259 1.59 -16.26 -3.92
C VAL A 259 2.50 -16.21 -5.13
N GLY A 260 1.90 -16.30 -6.33
CA GLY A 260 2.65 -16.39 -7.58
C GLY A 260 3.50 -17.68 -7.63
N ALA A 261 4.82 -17.52 -7.68
CA ALA A 261 5.79 -18.63 -7.69
C ALA A 261 6.36 -18.98 -6.30
N ASN A 262 5.92 -18.30 -5.24
CA ASN A 262 6.46 -18.43 -3.88
C ASN A 262 5.41 -19.04 -2.93
N VAL A 263 5.87 -19.71 -1.88
CA VAL A 263 5.00 -20.04 -0.73
C VAL A 263 5.15 -18.95 0.33
N HIS A 264 4.02 -18.44 0.83
CA HIS A 264 3.97 -17.63 2.04
C HIS A 264 3.34 -18.43 3.18
N ILE A 265 4.08 -18.56 4.29
CA ILE A 265 3.58 -19.11 5.55
C ILE A 265 3.52 -17.96 6.56
N LYS A 266 2.33 -17.59 7.01
CA LYS A 266 2.11 -16.62 8.08
C LYS A 266 1.79 -17.35 9.37
N VAL A 267 2.53 -17.04 10.43
CA VAL A 267 2.37 -17.60 11.77
C VAL A 267 1.90 -16.48 12.67
N THR A 268 0.63 -16.52 13.08
CA THR A 268 0.01 -15.51 13.95
C THR A 268 0.25 -15.89 15.41
N VAL A 269 0.86 -14.97 16.15
CA VAL A 269 1.36 -15.20 17.52
C VAL A 269 0.69 -14.23 18.50
N GLN A 270 0.21 -14.76 19.62
CA GLN A 270 -0.35 -13.97 20.73
C GLN A 270 0.73 -13.61 21.76
N GLY A 271 0.52 -12.47 22.43
CA GLY A 271 1.44 -11.96 23.44
C GLY A 271 2.73 -11.37 22.87
N ASP A 272 3.77 -11.37 23.69
CA ASP A 272 5.15 -11.10 23.29
C ASP A 272 5.89 -12.44 23.25
N TYR A 273 6.79 -12.64 22.28
CA TYR A 273 7.42 -13.94 22.04
C TYR A 273 8.92 -13.82 21.74
N GLU A 274 9.61 -14.94 21.92
CA GLU A 274 10.96 -15.17 21.42
C GLU A 274 10.91 -16.33 20.44
N HIS A 275 11.70 -16.26 19.37
CA HIS A 275 11.73 -17.28 18.33
C HIS A 275 13.17 -17.71 18.05
N HIS A 276 13.34 -19.01 17.79
CA HIS A 276 14.57 -19.60 17.31
C HIS A 276 14.28 -20.34 16.01
N ALA A 277 15.15 -20.20 15.02
CA ALA A 277 14.98 -20.82 13.72
C ALA A 277 16.30 -21.28 13.12
N TYR A 278 16.26 -22.45 12.51
CA TYR A 278 17.41 -23.12 11.91
C TYR A 278 16.94 -24.11 10.85
N GLN A 279 17.84 -24.47 9.94
CA GLN A 279 17.58 -25.50 8.94
C GLN A 279 18.60 -26.62 9.11
N THR A 280 18.10 -27.85 9.23
CA THR A 280 18.89 -29.07 9.30
C THR A 280 18.52 -29.92 8.09
N GLU A 281 19.47 -30.10 7.18
CA GLU A 281 19.26 -30.75 5.89
C GLU A 281 18.06 -30.16 5.12
N ASN A 282 16.99 -30.93 4.90
CA ASN A 282 15.77 -30.48 4.23
C ASN A 282 14.62 -30.12 5.20
N ILE A 283 14.88 -30.01 6.51
CA ILE A 283 13.87 -29.59 7.50
C ILE A 283 14.21 -28.20 8.01
N TYR A 284 13.30 -27.25 7.78
CA TYR A 284 13.34 -25.93 8.40
C TYR A 284 12.51 -25.95 9.69
N VAL A 285 13.11 -25.55 10.80
CA VAL A 285 12.47 -25.49 12.12
C VAL A 285 12.28 -24.04 12.54
N LEU A 286 11.07 -23.73 13.00
CA LEU A 286 10.72 -22.48 13.68
C LEU A 286 10.10 -22.83 15.03
N GLU A 287 10.80 -22.51 16.11
CA GLU A 287 10.34 -22.66 17.48
C GLU A 287 10.01 -21.29 18.08
N ILE A 288 8.80 -21.15 18.63
CA ILE A 288 8.28 -19.89 19.19
C ILE A 288 7.80 -20.16 20.62
N LYS A 289 8.46 -19.52 21.58
CA LYS A 289 8.12 -19.57 23.02
C LYS A 289 7.54 -18.23 23.47
N GLU A 290 6.67 -18.25 24.47
CA GLU A 290 6.20 -16.99 25.07
C GLU A 290 7.42 -16.26 25.67
N LYS A 291 7.54 -14.96 25.40
CA LYS A 291 8.56 -14.14 26.02
C LYS A 291 8.12 -13.88 27.44
N VAL A 292 8.65 -14.67 28.36
CA VAL A 292 8.51 -14.44 29.80
C VAL A 292 8.89 -13.00 30.07
N LYS A 293 7.88 -12.17 30.36
CA LYS A 293 8.09 -10.81 30.83
C LYS A 293 8.72 -10.94 32.20
N GLU A 294 9.99 -10.56 32.34
CA GLU A 294 10.50 -10.15 33.65
C GLU A 294 9.51 -9.14 34.20
N LYS A 295 8.82 -9.54 35.28
CA LYS A 295 7.50 -9.02 35.61
C LYS A 295 7.60 -7.74 36.43
N GLN A 296 8.29 -6.76 35.85
CA GLN A 296 8.24 -5.37 36.27
C GLN A 296 6.75 -4.97 36.33
N GLU A 297 6.34 -4.42 37.47
CA GLU A 297 4.96 -4.04 37.80
C GLU A 297 3.96 -5.20 38.09
N THR A 298 4.45 -6.36 38.53
CA THR A 298 3.93 -6.82 39.85
C THR A 298 4.87 -6.37 40.95
N LEU A 299 4.28 -5.92 42.06
CA LEU A 299 4.94 -5.45 43.28
C LEU A 299 6.19 -6.27 43.59
N LYS A 300 7.37 -5.63 43.47
CA LYS A 300 8.68 -6.25 43.72
C LYS A 300 8.83 -6.67 45.19
N ILE A 301 8.31 -7.86 45.52
CA ILE A 301 9.04 -8.77 46.38
C ILE A 301 10.19 -9.28 45.49
N GLU A 302 11.34 -8.64 45.59
CA GLU A 302 12.53 -9.15 44.90
C GLU A 302 12.90 -10.48 45.54
N GLU A 303 12.82 -11.57 44.78
CA GLU A 303 13.50 -12.81 45.14
C GLU A 303 15.00 -12.54 45.07
N ARG A 304 15.56 -12.11 46.20
CA ARG A 304 16.97 -11.75 46.34
C ARG A 304 17.81 -12.97 45.97
N LYS A 305 18.53 -12.86 44.86
CA LYS A 305 19.56 -13.83 44.52
C LYS A 305 20.71 -13.62 45.50
N TYR A 306 20.98 -14.66 46.28
CA TYR A 306 22.06 -14.68 47.25
C TYR A 306 23.28 -15.31 46.57
N GLU A 307 24.34 -14.52 46.45
CA GLU A 307 25.57 -14.86 45.70
C GLU A 307 26.80 -14.89 46.63
N GLY A 308 26.60 -14.63 47.92
CA GLY A 308 27.65 -14.66 48.93
C GLY A 308 28.26 -16.05 49.15
N GLN A 309 29.53 -16.07 49.56
CA GLN A 309 30.22 -17.30 49.94
C GLN A 309 29.44 -18.08 51.02
N LEU A 310 29.39 -19.41 50.84
CA LEU A 310 28.65 -20.31 51.71
C LEU A 310 29.30 -20.43 53.10
N VAL A 311 28.52 -20.16 54.14
CA VAL A 311 28.92 -20.21 55.54
C VAL A 311 28.08 -21.19 56.36
N SER A 312 28.62 -21.60 57.50
CA SER A 312 27.91 -22.42 58.49
C SER A 312 28.24 -21.92 59.90
N PHE A 313 27.22 -21.73 60.73
CA PHE A 313 27.31 -21.19 62.08
C PHE A 313 26.31 -21.89 63.00
N ASP A 314 26.69 -22.15 64.24
CA ASP A 314 25.78 -22.64 65.28
C ASP A 314 26.03 -21.84 66.56
N PHE A 315 25.19 -20.85 66.83
CA PHE A 315 25.32 -19.95 67.98
C PHE A 315 24.05 -19.94 68.81
N GLN A 316 24.23 -20.04 70.12
CA GLN A 316 23.16 -19.96 71.11
C GLN A 316 23.31 -18.67 71.91
N LYS A 317 22.32 -17.77 71.84
CA LYS A 317 22.23 -16.54 72.64
C LYS A 317 23.44 -15.57 72.49
N ILE A 318 24.03 -15.49 71.30
CA ILE A 318 25.11 -14.54 70.97
C ILE A 318 24.56 -13.12 70.73
N ASP A 319 25.29 -12.06 71.03
CA ASP A 319 24.84 -10.68 70.77
C ASP A 319 24.77 -10.36 69.26
N ILE A 320 23.74 -9.64 68.86
CA ILE A 320 23.46 -9.28 67.45
C ILE A 320 24.60 -8.49 66.81
N ARG A 321 25.28 -7.60 67.54
CA ARG A 321 26.43 -6.85 67.02
C ARG A 321 27.60 -7.78 66.74
N SER A 322 27.89 -8.70 67.66
CA SER A 322 28.97 -9.69 67.50
C SER A 322 28.75 -10.60 66.29
N VAL A 323 27.51 -11.03 66.02
CA VAL A 323 27.19 -11.82 64.82
C VAL A 323 27.38 -11.00 63.54
N LEU A 324 26.89 -9.77 63.50
CA LEU A 324 27.03 -8.91 62.34
C LEU A 324 28.51 -8.57 62.07
N SER A 325 29.28 -8.22 63.10
CA SER A 325 30.74 -8.02 62.99
C SER A 325 31.49 -9.27 62.52
N LEU A 326 31.03 -10.47 62.88
CA LEU A 326 31.61 -11.71 62.37
C LEU A 326 31.31 -11.91 60.86
N LEU A 327 30.08 -11.60 60.41
CA LEU A 327 29.69 -11.69 59.00
C LEU A 327 30.45 -10.68 58.12
N PHE A 328 30.55 -9.41 58.55
CA PHE A 328 31.33 -8.39 57.83
C PHE A 328 32.85 -8.56 57.98
N GLY A 329 33.31 -9.48 58.84
CA GLY A 329 34.72 -9.86 58.98
C GLY A 329 35.14 -11.08 58.14
N LEU A 330 34.25 -11.63 57.30
CA LEU A 330 34.55 -12.79 56.46
C LEU A 330 35.43 -12.40 55.25
N PRO A 331 36.36 -13.28 54.82
CA PRO A 331 37.11 -13.07 53.59
C PRO A 331 36.16 -12.98 52.39
N GLY A 332 36.31 -11.93 51.57
CA GLY A 332 35.41 -11.64 50.44
C GLY A 332 34.19 -10.78 50.76
N VAL A 333 34.09 -10.21 51.97
CA VAL A 333 33.08 -9.20 52.31
C VAL A 333 33.71 -7.80 52.33
N ASP A 334 33.85 -7.20 51.14
CA ASP A 334 34.45 -5.87 50.95
C ASP A 334 33.50 -4.72 51.37
N LEU A 335 32.98 -4.76 52.60
CA LEU A 335 32.01 -3.78 53.12
C LEU A 335 32.26 -3.46 54.59
N ASN A 336 32.49 -2.18 54.91
CA ASN A 336 32.58 -1.72 56.29
C ASN A 336 31.18 -1.62 56.91
N MET A 337 31.04 -1.91 58.21
CA MET A 337 29.74 -1.90 58.91
C MET A 337 29.69 -0.80 59.99
N VAL A 338 28.55 -0.11 60.10
CA VAL A 338 28.22 0.77 61.24
C VAL A 338 26.88 0.34 61.84
N ALA A 339 26.86 -0.06 63.12
CA ALA A 339 25.63 -0.33 63.87
C ALA A 339 25.10 0.94 64.54
N GLY A 340 23.79 1.19 64.46
CA GLY A 340 23.11 2.19 65.28
C GLY A 340 22.98 1.77 66.75
N ASP A 341 22.81 2.74 67.65
CA ASP A 341 22.76 2.48 69.11
C ASP A 341 21.58 1.62 69.57
N GLU A 342 20.50 1.58 68.79
CA GLU A 342 19.31 0.76 69.06
C GLU A 342 19.47 -0.70 68.60
N VAL A 343 20.56 -1.03 67.87
CA VAL A 343 20.90 -2.43 67.49
C VAL A 343 21.37 -3.18 68.73
N LYS A 344 20.45 -3.85 69.44
CA LYS A 344 20.68 -4.53 70.73
C LYS A 344 19.91 -5.85 70.81
N GLY A 345 20.45 -6.81 71.56
CA GLY A 345 19.80 -8.07 71.91
C GLY A 345 20.54 -9.29 71.37
N SER A 346 20.20 -10.47 71.88
CA SER A 346 20.84 -11.73 71.44
C SER A 346 20.03 -12.45 70.36
N VAL A 347 20.71 -13.25 69.54
CA VAL A 347 20.14 -14.14 68.54
C VAL A 347 20.64 -15.57 68.78
N THR A 348 19.79 -16.54 68.49
CA THR A 348 20.16 -17.96 68.39
C THR A 348 19.95 -18.36 66.95
N LEU A 349 20.99 -18.86 66.28
CA LEU A 349 20.97 -19.19 64.86
C LEU A 349 21.77 -20.46 64.60
N ARG A 350 21.23 -21.30 63.73
CA ARG A 350 21.90 -22.50 63.21
C ARG A 350 21.76 -22.49 61.69
N LEU A 351 22.84 -22.13 61.01
CA LEU A 351 22.93 -22.05 59.56
C LEU A 351 23.93 -23.10 59.07
N LYS A 352 23.59 -23.82 58.01
CA LYS A 352 24.46 -24.84 57.41
C LYS A 352 24.45 -24.65 55.89
N ASN A 353 25.61 -24.34 55.32
CA ASN A 353 25.81 -24.13 53.88
C ASN A 353 24.85 -23.07 53.29
N VAL A 354 24.78 -21.91 53.94
CA VAL A 354 23.94 -20.76 53.57
C VAL A 354 24.86 -19.62 53.10
N PRO A 355 24.58 -18.92 51.98
CA PRO A 355 25.30 -17.71 51.58
C PRO A 355 25.36 -16.65 52.70
N TRP A 356 26.49 -15.93 52.86
CA TRP A 356 26.64 -14.96 53.96
C TRP A 356 25.65 -13.78 53.86
N ASP A 357 25.26 -13.39 52.65
CA ASP A 357 24.26 -12.36 52.36
C ASP A 357 22.84 -12.85 52.70
N GLN A 358 22.51 -14.11 52.40
CA GLN A 358 21.29 -14.75 52.89
C GLN A 358 21.27 -14.84 54.42
N ALA A 359 22.40 -15.18 55.04
CA ALA A 359 22.55 -15.21 56.49
C ALA A 359 22.30 -13.82 57.09
N LEU A 360 22.93 -12.78 56.53
CA LEU A 360 22.74 -11.38 56.93
C LEU A 360 21.26 -10.98 56.85
N ASP A 361 20.58 -11.23 55.73
CA ASP A 361 19.17 -10.86 55.57
C ASP A 361 18.24 -11.59 56.54
N ILE A 362 18.46 -12.89 56.79
CA ILE A 362 17.72 -13.66 57.81
C ILE A 362 17.90 -13.03 59.20
N ILE A 363 19.13 -12.61 59.53
CA ILE A 363 19.48 -12.02 60.83
C ILE A 363 18.89 -10.60 60.98
N LEU A 364 18.87 -9.82 59.90
CA LEU A 364 18.23 -8.51 59.86
C LEU A 364 16.71 -8.64 60.05
N GLU A 365 16.07 -9.55 59.30
CA GLU A 365 14.62 -9.77 59.36
C GLU A 365 14.17 -10.28 60.74
N ALA A 366 14.86 -11.28 61.30
CA ALA A 366 14.56 -11.87 62.60
C ALA A 366 14.67 -10.89 63.79
N ARG A 367 15.30 -9.71 63.58
CA ARG A 367 15.41 -8.64 64.58
C ARG A 367 14.78 -7.30 64.16
N GLY A 368 14.04 -7.26 63.04
CA GLY A 368 13.39 -6.02 62.55
C GLY A 368 14.36 -4.92 62.12
N LEU A 369 15.61 -5.30 61.83
CA LEU A 369 16.67 -4.43 61.36
C LEU A 369 16.62 -4.30 59.83
N GLY A 370 17.22 -3.23 59.32
CA GLY A 370 17.48 -3.04 57.91
C GLY A 370 18.92 -2.58 57.68
N MET A 371 19.37 -2.72 56.43
CA MET A 371 20.65 -2.17 55.99
C MET A 371 20.43 -1.03 54.99
N GLN A 372 21.28 0.00 55.06
CA GLN A 372 21.39 1.07 54.07
C GLN A 372 22.84 1.17 53.60
N LYS A 373 23.09 0.87 52.32
CA LYS A 373 24.42 0.96 51.70
C LYS A 373 24.73 2.42 51.33
N LEU A 374 25.86 2.91 51.83
CA LEU A 374 26.41 4.26 51.66
C LEU A 374 27.82 4.10 51.06
N GLY A 375 27.87 3.76 49.77
CA GLY A 375 29.13 3.44 49.07
C GLY A 375 29.79 2.18 49.63
N ASN A 376 30.94 2.35 50.27
CA ASN A 376 31.75 1.28 50.88
C ASN A 376 31.39 0.97 52.36
N VAL A 377 30.37 1.66 52.90
CA VAL A 377 29.89 1.49 54.27
C VAL A 377 28.44 1.04 54.25
N VAL A 378 28.07 0.08 55.10
CA VAL A 378 26.71 -0.37 55.34
C VAL A 378 26.29 0.08 56.74
N MET A 379 25.27 0.94 56.81
CA MET A 379 24.64 1.30 58.07
C MET A 379 23.54 0.28 58.40
N ILE A 380 23.55 -0.28 59.61
CA ILE A 380 22.53 -1.21 60.12
C ILE A 380 21.83 -0.58 61.31
N ASP A 381 20.51 -0.54 61.25
CA ASP A 381 19.61 0.15 62.19
C ASP A 381 18.21 -0.49 62.13
N LEU A 382 17.27 -0.10 63.00
CA LEU A 382 15.88 -0.55 62.90
C LEU A 382 15.25 -0.07 61.59
N LYS A 383 14.43 -0.92 60.95
CA LYS A 383 13.73 -0.58 59.68
C LYS A 383 12.94 0.74 59.79
N LYS A 384 12.36 1.02 60.97
CA LYS A 384 11.65 2.26 61.29
C LYS A 384 12.54 3.51 61.12
N ASN A 385 13.78 3.47 61.58
CA ASN A 385 14.71 4.60 61.58
C ASN A 385 15.25 4.88 60.18
N ILE A 386 15.49 3.84 59.39
CA ILE A 386 15.87 3.96 57.97
C ILE A 386 14.71 4.57 57.17
N ASN A 387 13.48 4.09 57.39
CA ASN A 387 12.29 4.61 56.72
C ASN A 387 12.00 6.08 57.05
N SER A 388 12.11 6.49 58.33
CA SER A 388 11.88 7.89 58.72
C SER A 388 12.94 8.84 58.17
N ARG A 389 14.23 8.46 58.22
CA ARG A 389 15.30 9.24 57.57
C ARG A 389 15.05 9.40 56.07
N LYS A 390 14.73 8.30 55.37
CA LYS A 390 14.45 8.31 53.93
C LYS A 390 13.20 9.13 53.57
N GLN A 391 12.17 9.12 54.42
CA GLN A 391 11.00 10.01 54.27
C GLN A 391 11.40 11.48 54.41
N HIS A 392 12.14 11.85 55.46
CA HIS A 392 12.60 13.23 55.65
C HIS A 392 13.54 13.71 54.55
N GLU A 393 14.37 12.83 54.00
CA GLU A 393 15.21 13.13 52.83
C GLU A 393 14.35 13.42 51.59
N LEU A 394 13.36 12.57 51.28
CA LEU A 394 12.43 12.79 50.17
C LEU A 394 11.55 14.03 50.35
N GLU A 395 11.13 14.33 51.59
CA GLU A 395 10.45 15.58 51.94
C GLU A 395 11.35 16.79 51.78
N SER A 396 12.63 16.70 52.14
CA SER A 396 13.64 17.75 51.95
C SER A 396 13.86 18.00 50.46
N GLN A 397 14.06 16.95 49.65
CA GLN A 397 14.17 17.06 48.20
C GLN A 397 12.92 17.66 47.55
N LYS A 398 11.71 17.31 48.04
CA LYS A 398 10.44 17.95 47.62
C LYS A 398 10.39 19.43 48.00
N LYS A 399 10.82 19.81 49.21
CA LYS A 399 10.89 21.21 49.68
C LYS A 399 11.90 22.02 48.87
N ILE A 400 13.09 21.48 48.60
CA ILE A 400 14.11 22.11 47.74
C ILE A 400 13.53 22.37 46.34
N LYS A 401 12.94 21.36 45.69
CA LYS A 401 12.30 21.51 44.38
C LYS A 401 11.13 22.50 44.39
N ALA A 402 10.35 22.55 45.47
CA ALA A 402 9.26 23.51 45.63
C ALA A 402 9.76 24.96 45.85
N LEU A 403 10.99 25.13 46.36
CA LEU A 403 11.66 26.41 46.59
C LEU A 403 12.56 26.86 45.43
N GLU A 404 12.67 26.07 44.35
CA GLU A 404 13.40 26.48 43.15
C GLU A 404 12.85 27.82 42.59
N PRO A 405 13.74 28.72 42.13
CA PRO A 405 13.33 29.99 41.54
C PRO A 405 12.73 29.77 40.15
N LEU A 406 11.53 30.30 39.94
CA LEU A 406 10.91 30.35 38.62
C LEU A 406 11.68 31.37 37.76
N ARG A 407 11.91 31.04 36.49
CA ARG A 407 12.47 31.92 35.47
C ARG A 407 11.45 32.13 34.37
N THR A 408 11.52 33.27 33.69
CA THR A 408 10.71 33.53 32.49
C THR A 408 11.58 33.37 31.25
N ASP A 409 11.07 32.68 30.24
CA ASP A 409 11.70 32.42 28.95
C ASP A 409 10.73 32.76 27.81
N PHE A 410 11.29 33.19 26.67
CA PHE A 410 10.54 33.64 25.50
C PHE A 410 10.95 32.80 24.29
N ILE A 411 9.99 32.07 23.70
CA ILE A 411 10.25 31.13 22.61
C ILE A 411 9.40 31.52 21.39
N THR A 412 10.06 32.00 20.34
CA THR A 412 9.46 32.32 19.04
C THR A 412 9.18 31.05 18.24
N ILE A 413 7.96 30.91 17.70
CA ILE A 413 7.54 29.75 16.91
C ILE A 413 7.47 30.15 15.42
N ASN A 414 7.97 29.29 14.52
CA ASN A 414 8.26 29.65 13.12
C ASN A 414 7.24 29.06 12.14
N TYR A 415 6.88 27.78 12.30
CA TYR A 415 6.01 27.02 11.39
C TYR A 415 4.66 26.69 12.04
N ALA A 416 4.67 26.34 13.31
CA ALA A 416 3.47 26.05 14.09
C ALA A 416 2.81 27.34 14.64
N LYS A 417 1.54 27.25 15.03
CA LYS A 417 0.86 28.34 15.75
C LYS A 417 1.15 28.19 17.24
N ALA A 418 1.62 29.27 17.89
CA ALA A 418 1.77 29.34 19.34
C ALA A 418 0.44 29.04 20.09
N GLY A 419 -0.70 29.30 19.44
CA GLY A 419 -2.03 28.91 19.92
C GLY A 419 -2.16 27.42 20.24
N ASP A 420 -1.71 26.57 19.32
CA ASP A 420 -1.94 25.13 19.35
C ASP A 420 -0.89 24.41 20.23
N ILE A 421 0.32 24.98 20.33
CA ILE A 421 1.34 24.49 21.28
C ILE A 421 0.93 24.80 22.73
N VAL A 422 0.37 25.98 23.01
CA VAL A 422 -0.02 26.36 24.38
C VAL A 422 -1.23 25.56 24.88
N SER A 423 -2.14 25.12 24.01
CA SER A 423 -3.22 24.20 24.42
C SER A 423 -2.68 22.82 24.79
N LEU A 424 -1.70 22.28 24.04
CA LEU A 424 -0.99 21.05 24.38
C LEU A 424 -0.22 21.14 25.71
N LEU A 425 0.52 22.24 25.94
CA LEU A 425 1.25 22.48 27.19
C LEU A 425 0.33 22.65 28.40
N ARG A 426 -0.89 23.18 28.20
CA ARG A 426 -1.92 23.38 29.23
C ARG A 426 -2.87 22.19 29.42
N THR A 427 -2.53 21.00 28.90
CA THR A 427 -3.33 19.77 29.13
C THR A 427 -3.60 19.60 30.63
N GLN A 428 -4.89 19.46 31.00
CA GLN A 428 -5.31 19.50 32.41
C GLN A 428 -5.17 18.13 33.09
N GLY A 429 -4.77 18.15 34.37
CA GLY A 429 -4.52 16.97 35.20
C GLY A 429 -3.04 16.77 35.55
N GLU A 430 -2.68 15.59 36.05
CA GLU A 430 -1.30 15.26 36.47
C GLU A 430 -0.31 15.09 35.29
N HIS A 431 -0.79 15.15 34.03
CA HIS A 431 0.04 15.08 32.82
C HIS A 431 0.37 16.45 32.20
N SER A 432 0.23 17.54 32.94
CA SER A 432 0.66 18.86 32.48
C SER A 432 2.18 18.92 32.32
N PHE A 433 2.65 19.45 31.18
CA PHE A 433 4.10 19.56 30.91
C PHE A 433 4.78 20.63 31.77
N ILE A 434 4.00 21.61 32.25
CA ILE A 434 4.40 22.67 33.19
C ILE A 434 4.29 22.20 34.65
N SER A 435 5.08 22.79 35.55
CA SER A 435 4.96 22.51 36.99
C SER A 435 3.70 23.13 37.60
N LYS A 436 3.31 22.65 38.80
CA LYS A 436 2.16 23.18 39.56
C LYS A 436 2.33 24.64 40.03
N ARG A 437 3.50 25.24 39.83
CA ARG A 437 3.80 26.68 40.05
C ARG A 437 4.07 27.44 38.74
N GLY A 438 4.16 26.74 37.61
CA GLY A 438 4.48 27.32 36.32
C GLY A 438 3.28 27.98 35.65
N SER A 439 3.55 28.89 34.71
CA SER A 439 2.52 29.46 33.85
C SER A 439 3.02 29.62 32.41
N VAL A 440 2.09 29.53 31.46
CA VAL A 440 2.37 29.68 30.03
C VAL A 440 1.32 30.59 29.40
N SER A 441 1.75 31.55 28.59
CA SER A 441 0.92 32.45 27.78
C SER A 441 1.51 32.62 26.37
N MET A 442 0.85 33.39 25.51
CA MET A 442 1.29 33.68 24.14
C MET A 442 1.12 35.16 23.81
N ASP A 443 2.01 35.73 23.01
CA ASP A 443 1.70 36.89 22.17
C ASP A 443 1.37 36.39 20.75
N LYS A 444 0.10 36.53 20.37
CA LYS A 444 -0.41 36.14 19.04
C LYS A 444 0.18 37.00 17.91
N ARG A 445 0.58 38.24 18.19
CA ARG A 445 1.12 39.19 17.20
C ARG A 445 2.56 38.86 16.80
N THR A 446 3.31 38.17 17.67
CA THR A 446 4.72 37.78 17.46
C THR A 446 4.93 36.27 17.44
N ASN A 447 3.85 35.48 17.40
CA ASN A 447 3.84 34.01 17.48
C ASN A 447 4.78 33.46 18.58
N THR A 448 4.87 34.17 19.71
CA THR A 448 5.84 33.90 20.78
C THR A 448 5.14 33.32 21.99
N ILE A 449 5.67 32.22 22.51
CA ILE A 449 5.25 31.60 23.77
C ILE A 449 6.08 32.20 24.91
N ILE A 450 5.40 32.61 25.98
CA ILE A 450 6.01 33.11 27.21
C ILE A 450 5.83 32.02 28.26
N ILE A 451 6.94 31.50 28.79
CA ILE A 451 6.96 30.39 29.75
C ILE A 451 7.57 30.89 31.05
N GLN A 452 6.90 30.69 32.19
CA GLN A 452 7.45 30.94 33.51
C GLN A 452 7.44 29.63 34.32
N ASP A 453 8.60 29.01 34.54
CA ASP A 453 8.72 27.74 35.28
C ASP A 453 10.15 27.54 35.86
N THR A 454 10.45 26.39 36.47
CA THR A 454 11.83 26.07 36.88
C THR A 454 12.74 25.82 35.68
N ALA A 455 14.04 26.08 35.85
CA ALA A 455 15.01 26.02 34.75
C ALA A 455 15.09 24.64 34.07
N ALA A 456 14.90 23.55 34.81
CA ALA A 456 14.86 22.20 34.25
C ALA A 456 13.66 21.98 33.32
N LYS A 457 12.48 22.47 33.73
CA LYS A 457 11.24 22.35 32.95
C LYS A 457 11.23 23.21 31.69
N ILE A 458 11.84 24.40 31.74
CA ILE A 458 12.02 25.24 30.55
C ILE A 458 12.89 24.54 29.48
N ILE A 459 13.96 23.84 29.88
CA ILE A 459 14.82 23.08 28.95
C ILE A 459 14.04 21.91 28.31
N GLU A 460 13.24 21.19 29.10
CA GLU A 460 12.38 20.10 28.64
C GLU A 460 11.33 20.60 27.62
N ILE A 461 10.63 21.68 27.93
CA ILE A 461 9.62 22.28 27.04
C ILE A 461 10.27 22.87 25.78
N ARG A 462 11.44 23.52 25.88
CA ARG A 462 12.17 24.02 24.72
C ARG A 462 12.59 22.89 23.77
N LYS A 463 13.01 21.74 24.31
CA LYS A 463 13.29 20.54 23.48
C LYS A 463 12.03 20.07 22.76
N LEU A 464 10.90 19.95 23.47
CA LEU A 464 9.62 19.55 22.90
C LEU A 464 9.15 20.50 21.79
N ILE A 465 9.28 21.82 22.00
CA ILE A 465 8.93 22.83 20.99
C ILE A 465 9.78 22.67 19.73
N ASN A 466 11.10 22.49 19.87
CA ASN A 466 12.01 22.28 18.73
C ASN A 466 11.73 20.98 17.96
N GLU A 467 11.06 20.01 18.57
CA GLU A 467 10.66 18.73 17.95
C GLU A 467 9.28 18.83 17.27
N LEU A 468 8.44 19.80 17.67
CA LEU A 468 7.12 20.08 17.10
C LEU A 468 7.12 21.16 16.02
N ASP A 469 7.94 22.22 16.16
CA ASP A 469 8.01 23.36 15.22
C ASP A 469 8.79 23.00 13.94
N THR A 470 8.20 22.13 13.13
CA THR A 470 8.77 21.62 11.87
C THR A 470 7.91 22.04 10.67
N PRO A 471 8.50 22.26 9.48
CA PRO A 471 7.76 22.68 8.30
C PRO A 471 6.75 21.62 7.84
N VAL A 472 5.52 22.05 7.57
CA VAL A 472 4.46 21.17 7.06
C VAL A 472 4.67 20.90 5.56
N ARG A 473 4.95 19.64 5.22
CA ARG A 473 5.03 19.18 3.82
C ARG A 473 3.75 19.52 3.05
N GLN A 474 3.89 19.91 1.79
CA GLN A 474 2.78 20.24 0.90
C GLN A 474 2.46 19.10 -0.09
N VAL A 475 1.22 19.03 -0.55
CA VAL A 475 0.76 18.10 -1.58
C VAL A 475 0.07 18.90 -2.70
N LEU A 476 0.49 18.66 -3.94
CA LEU A 476 -0.28 18.97 -5.14
C LEU A 476 -1.25 17.82 -5.40
N ILE A 477 -2.54 18.09 -5.50
CA ILE A 477 -3.56 17.12 -5.92
C ILE A 477 -4.06 17.53 -7.29
N GLU A 478 -3.92 16.62 -8.26
CA GLU A 478 -4.55 16.70 -9.58
C GLU A 478 -5.68 15.68 -9.64
N ALA A 479 -6.90 16.13 -9.92
CA ALA A 479 -7.99 15.24 -10.31
C ALA A 479 -8.22 15.36 -11.83
N LYS A 480 -8.71 14.28 -12.45
CA LYS A 480 -9.16 14.27 -13.85
C LYS A 480 -10.52 13.62 -13.92
N ILE A 481 -11.48 14.32 -14.50
CA ILE A 481 -12.84 13.85 -14.74
C ILE A 481 -12.99 13.72 -16.24
N VAL A 482 -13.22 12.50 -16.71
CA VAL A 482 -13.47 12.19 -18.12
C VAL A 482 -14.93 11.81 -18.26
N ILE A 483 -15.62 12.44 -19.20
CA ILE A 483 -16.98 12.08 -19.61
C ILE A 483 -16.92 11.74 -21.11
N ALA A 484 -17.05 10.46 -21.44
CA ALA A 484 -17.15 9.98 -22.80
C ALA A 484 -18.62 9.70 -23.15
N THR A 485 -19.06 10.16 -24.32
CA THR A 485 -20.44 9.97 -24.80
C THR A 485 -20.42 9.46 -26.23
N SER A 486 -21.31 8.51 -26.51
CA SER A 486 -21.51 7.95 -27.85
C SER A 486 -23.00 7.79 -28.10
N ASN A 487 -23.51 8.46 -29.13
CA ASN A 487 -24.90 8.37 -29.55
C ASN A 487 -24.99 7.80 -30.96
N PHE A 488 -25.89 6.84 -31.13
CA PHE A 488 -26.27 6.27 -32.40
C PHE A 488 -27.78 6.37 -32.57
N SER A 489 -28.22 6.77 -33.76
CA SER A 489 -29.63 6.86 -34.12
C SER A 489 -29.85 6.43 -35.56
N ARG A 490 -30.91 5.66 -35.80
CA ARG A 490 -31.30 5.20 -37.12
C ARG A 490 -32.82 5.17 -37.25
N GLY A 491 -33.34 5.92 -38.21
CA GLY A 491 -34.74 5.94 -38.58
C GLY A 491 -34.94 5.42 -40.00
N LEU A 492 -35.93 4.55 -40.19
CA LEU A 492 -36.45 4.16 -41.51
C LEU A 492 -37.96 4.22 -41.47
N GLY A 493 -38.57 4.91 -42.44
CA GLY A 493 -40.00 5.13 -42.53
C GLY A 493 -40.49 5.29 -43.96
N VAL A 494 -41.81 5.22 -44.13
CA VAL A 494 -42.48 5.18 -45.44
C VAL A 494 -43.75 6.02 -45.39
N LYS A 495 -43.98 6.81 -46.44
CA LYS A 495 -45.32 7.28 -46.82
C LYS A 495 -45.80 6.48 -48.02
N PHE A 496 -47.06 6.07 -48.01
CA PHE A 496 -47.72 5.45 -49.15
C PHE A 496 -49.12 6.04 -49.33
N GLY A 497 -49.36 6.62 -50.50
CA GLY A 497 -50.65 7.15 -50.92
C GLY A 497 -51.13 6.42 -52.17
N TYR A 498 -52.42 6.13 -52.20
CA TYR A 498 -53.13 5.85 -53.43
C TYR A 498 -54.45 6.60 -53.35
N SER A 499 -54.75 7.38 -54.38
CA SER A 499 -56.07 7.97 -54.56
C SER A 499 -56.58 7.74 -55.97
N ALA A 500 -57.89 7.56 -56.10
CA ALA A 500 -58.59 7.37 -57.36
C ALA A 500 -59.90 8.14 -57.33
N ASN A 501 -60.18 8.86 -58.40
CA ASN A 501 -61.42 9.61 -58.61
C ASN A 501 -62.09 9.01 -59.86
N GLU A 502 -63.35 8.60 -59.71
CA GLU A 502 -64.15 8.03 -60.80
C GLU A 502 -65.40 8.88 -60.99
N ASP A 503 -65.56 9.47 -62.18
CA ASP A 503 -66.67 10.37 -62.51
C ASP A 503 -67.91 9.55 -62.90
N MET A 504 -68.96 9.58 -62.07
CA MET A 504 -70.23 8.86 -62.32
C MET A 504 -71.20 9.65 -63.21
N GLY A 505 -70.80 10.83 -63.69
CA GLY A 505 -71.64 11.75 -64.45
C GLY A 505 -72.58 12.59 -63.60
N GLN A 506 -73.24 13.57 -64.22
CA GLN A 506 -74.19 14.52 -63.59
C GLN A 506 -73.64 15.27 -62.36
N GLY A 507 -72.31 15.42 -62.23
CA GLY A 507 -71.66 16.06 -61.07
C GLY A 507 -71.43 15.15 -59.86
N ASN A 508 -71.72 13.85 -60.01
CA ASN A 508 -71.39 12.82 -59.01
C ASN A 508 -70.07 12.14 -59.35
N GLY A 509 -69.24 11.86 -58.35
CA GLY A 509 -68.03 11.07 -58.48
C GLY A 509 -67.62 10.41 -57.17
N VAL A 510 -66.86 9.32 -57.25
CA VAL A 510 -66.38 8.57 -56.08
C VAL A 510 -64.89 8.81 -55.89
N VAL A 511 -64.49 9.20 -54.68
CA VAL A 511 -63.09 9.41 -54.28
C VAL A 511 -62.64 8.31 -53.33
N PHE A 512 -61.69 7.50 -53.78
CA PHE A 512 -60.94 6.58 -52.92
C PHE A 512 -59.62 7.25 -52.51
N GLY A 513 -59.23 7.16 -51.25
CA GLY A 513 -58.00 7.77 -50.74
C GLY A 513 -57.76 7.54 -49.26
N GLY A 514 -56.52 7.78 -48.81
CA GLY A 514 -56.18 7.80 -47.40
C GLY A 514 -56.45 9.15 -46.73
N LYS A 515 -56.75 9.15 -45.42
CA LYS A 515 -57.31 10.32 -44.70
C LYS A 515 -56.29 11.19 -43.96
N VAL A 516 -54.99 10.97 -44.12
CA VAL A 516 -53.95 11.61 -43.25
C VAL A 516 -53.47 12.96 -43.80
N GLY A 517 -54.39 13.92 -43.89
CA GLY A 517 -54.09 15.33 -44.11
C GLY A 517 -55.12 16.06 -44.98
N GLY A 518 -55.59 17.23 -44.53
CA GLY A 518 -56.28 18.21 -45.38
C GLY A 518 -57.61 17.77 -45.99
N ASP A 519 -58.62 17.57 -45.14
CA ASP A 519 -60.07 17.63 -45.45
C ASP A 519 -60.50 17.33 -46.91
N THR A 520 -60.90 16.07 -47.17
CA THR A 520 -61.61 15.70 -48.41
C THR A 520 -63.06 16.20 -48.39
N GLN A 521 -63.24 17.51 -48.33
CA GLN A 521 -64.53 18.16 -48.42
C GLN A 521 -65.04 18.06 -49.87
N TYR A 522 -66.09 17.27 -50.09
CA TYR A 522 -66.71 17.14 -51.40
C TYR A 522 -67.50 18.42 -51.72
N SER A 523 -66.89 19.34 -52.48
CA SER A 523 -67.50 20.62 -52.83
C SER A 523 -67.10 21.07 -54.25
N GLY A 524 -68.03 20.93 -55.20
CA GLY A 524 -68.00 21.68 -56.46
C GLY A 524 -67.03 21.21 -57.55
N GLY A 525 -67.27 20.03 -58.13
CA GLY A 525 -66.69 19.64 -59.43
C GLY A 525 -65.95 18.31 -59.41
N THR A 526 -66.29 17.43 -60.37
CA THR A 526 -65.72 16.08 -60.49
C THR A 526 -64.38 16.14 -61.25
N GLY A 527 -63.27 16.24 -60.51
CA GLY A 527 -61.94 16.05 -61.07
C GLY A 527 -60.81 16.84 -60.39
N PHE A 528 -59.58 16.30 -60.49
CA PHE A 528 -58.35 17.04 -60.18
C PHE A 528 -58.15 18.16 -61.22
N SER A 529 -58.69 19.35 -60.94
CA SER A 529 -58.60 20.50 -61.83
C SER A 529 -57.16 21.03 -61.98
N SER A 530 -56.85 21.58 -63.15
CA SER A 530 -55.59 22.29 -63.44
C SER A 530 -55.53 23.64 -62.73
N GLY A 531 -55.43 23.57 -61.40
CA GLY A 531 -55.49 24.68 -60.45
C GLY A 531 -55.17 24.20 -59.02
N ASN A 532 -55.45 22.92 -58.71
CA ASN A 532 -54.97 22.25 -57.49
C ASN A 532 -53.47 21.90 -57.52
N THR A 533 -52.66 22.64 -58.27
CA THR A 533 -51.22 22.72 -58.07
C THR A 533 -50.92 23.49 -56.79
N ALA A 534 -50.92 22.78 -55.66
CA ALA A 534 -50.32 23.19 -54.38
C ALA A 534 -50.70 24.61 -53.88
N SER A 535 -52.00 24.88 -53.69
CA SER A 535 -52.48 26.11 -53.06
C SER A 535 -53.48 25.82 -51.93
N GLY A 536 -53.28 26.44 -50.76
CA GLY A 536 -54.20 26.42 -49.62
C GLY A 536 -54.10 25.21 -48.67
N GLY A 537 -54.39 24.00 -49.17
CA GLY A 537 -54.55 22.80 -48.32
C GLY A 537 -53.25 21.98 -48.13
N LYS A 538 -52.75 21.86 -46.89
CA LYS A 538 -51.59 21.01 -46.56
C LYS A 538 -52.00 19.56 -46.26
N GLY A 539 -52.39 18.82 -47.29
CA GLY A 539 -52.75 17.40 -47.20
C GLY A 539 -52.13 16.55 -48.32
N GLU A 540 -51.52 15.43 -47.95
CA GLU A 540 -51.14 14.35 -48.87
C GLU A 540 -52.14 13.19 -48.65
N ASN A 541 -52.70 12.61 -49.72
CA ASN A 541 -53.75 11.56 -49.62
C ASN A 541 -53.16 10.17 -49.26
N LEU A 542 -52.46 10.12 -48.12
CA LEU A 542 -51.69 8.98 -47.64
C LEU A 542 -52.58 7.95 -46.94
N ILE A 543 -52.50 6.71 -47.41
CA ILE A 543 -53.06 5.52 -46.76
C ILE A 543 -52.17 5.08 -45.60
N VAL A 544 -50.84 5.23 -45.75
CA VAL A 544 -49.84 5.03 -44.71
C VAL A 544 -48.99 6.28 -44.60
N SER A 545 -48.92 6.89 -43.42
CA SER A 545 -47.99 7.98 -43.13
C SER A 545 -47.14 7.60 -41.91
N LEU A 546 -46.02 6.93 -42.19
CA LEU A 546 -45.05 6.48 -41.20
C LEU A 546 -43.63 6.99 -41.54
N PRO A 547 -43.41 8.30 -41.80
CA PRO A 547 -42.09 8.83 -42.16
C PRO A 547 -41.10 8.72 -40.99
N ALA A 548 -39.80 8.61 -41.31
CA ALA A 548 -38.74 8.37 -40.34
C ALA A 548 -38.71 9.43 -39.22
N ASN A 549 -38.89 8.99 -37.97
CA ASN A 549 -39.02 9.87 -36.80
C ASN A 549 -37.66 10.25 -36.21
N VAL A 550 -36.92 11.09 -36.93
CA VAL A 550 -35.53 11.51 -36.70
C VAL A 550 -35.31 12.92 -37.27
N THR A 551 -34.30 13.64 -36.79
CA THR A 551 -34.05 15.04 -37.20
C THR A 551 -33.48 15.14 -38.61
N SER A 552 -34.27 15.62 -39.57
CA SER A 552 -33.87 15.80 -40.98
C SER A 552 -33.50 14.50 -41.70
N PRO A 553 -34.46 13.58 -41.94
CA PRO A 553 -34.21 12.38 -42.74
C PRO A 553 -34.05 12.72 -44.22
N ALA A 554 -33.21 11.97 -44.93
CA ALA A 554 -33.21 12.00 -46.39
C ALA A 554 -34.44 11.25 -46.91
N ALA A 555 -35.08 11.75 -47.96
CA ALA A 555 -36.27 11.14 -48.55
C ALA A 555 -36.16 11.00 -50.07
N ILE A 556 -36.70 9.91 -50.60
CA ILE A 556 -36.85 9.67 -52.04
C ILE A 556 -38.33 9.43 -52.31
N GLY A 557 -38.96 10.34 -53.05
CA GLY A 557 -40.36 10.28 -53.46
C GLY A 557 -40.52 9.83 -54.92
N LEU A 558 -41.52 8.99 -55.16
CA LEU A 558 -42.00 8.57 -56.47
C LEU A 558 -43.51 8.79 -56.53
N ALA A 559 -43.97 9.53 -57.54
CA ALA A 559 -45.39 9.71 -57.83
C ALA A 559 -45.69 9.23 -59.26
N ILE A 560 -46.73 8.43 -59.42
CA ILE A 560 -47.18 7.88 -60.71
C ILE A 560 -48.69 8.06 -60.78
N GLY A 561 -49.20 8.83 -61.73
CA GLY A 561 -50.63 9.08 -61.84
C GLY A 561 -51.03 9.78 -63.13
N LYS A 562 -52.34 9.77 -63.39
CA LYS A 562 -52.98 10.48 -64.49
C LYS A 562 -53.97 11.49 -63.90
N ILE A 563 -53.73 12.77 -64.18
CA ILE A 563 -54.58 13.90 -63.75
C ILE A 563 -56.05 13.59 -64.09
N GLY A 564 -56.94 13.82 -63.12
CA GLY A 564 -58.37 13.53 -63.25
C GLY A 564 -58.77 12.07 -62.98
N SER A 565 -57.86 11.18 -62.60
CA SER A 565 -58.19 9.76 -62.33
C SER A 565 -57.45 9.18 -61.12
N TYR A 566 -56.33 8.46 -61.33
CA TYR A 566 -55.57 7.80 -60.26
C TYR A 566 -54.21 8.45 -60.00
N LEU A 567 -53.76 8.39 -58.74
CA LEU A 567 -52.46 8.87 -58.28
C LEU A 567 -51.90 7.93 -57.21
N LEU A 568 -50.77 7.30 -57.52
CA LEU A 568 -49.94 6.53 -56.61
C LEU A 568 -48.78 7.39 -56.11
N GLN A 569 -48.50 7.34 -54.81
CA GLN A 569 -47.41 8.05 -54.14
C GLN A 569 -46.65 7.09 -53.23
N LEU A 570 -45.32 7.08 -53.32
CA LEU A 570 -44.44 6.33 -52.43
C LEU A 570 -43.25 7.23 -52.04
N GLU A 571 -43.07 7.48 -50.75
CA GLU A 571 -41.90 8.15 -50.21
C GLU A 571 -41.17 7.22 -49.25
N LEU A 572 -39.90 6.94 -49.51
CA LEU A 572 -39.02 6.25 -48.58
C LEU A 572 -38.17 7.30 -47.85
N SER A 573 -38.23 7.34 -46.52
CA SER A 573 -37.45 8.27 -45.69
C SER A 573 -36.50 7.50 -44.77
N ALA A 574 -35.25 7.92 -44.72
CA ALA A 574 -34.19 7.24 -43.99
C ALA A 574 -33.16 8.22 -43.39
N MET A 575 -32.63 7.86 -42.24
CA MET A 575 -31.47 8.52 -41.64
C MET A 575 -30.67 7.52 -40.81
N GLN A 576 -29.35 7.65 -40.82
CA GLN A 576 -28.49 7.15 -39.77
C GLN A 576 -27.55 8.28 -39.35
N SER A 577 -27.44 8.51 -38.05
CA SER A 577 -26.58 9.53 -37.46
C SER A 577 -25.86 8.95 -36.25
N GLU A 578 -24.56 9.16 -36.19
CA GLU A 578 -23.67 8.74 -35.11
C GLU A 578 -22.85 9.95 -34.67
N GLY A 579 -22.76 10.16 -33.36
CA GLY A 579 -22.01 11.26 -32.76
C GLY A 579 -21.26 10.79 -31.52
N ASN A 580 -19.98 11.09 -31.44
CA ASN A 580 -19.12 10.75 -30.31
C ASN A 580 -18.52 12.05 -29.75
N GLY A 581 -18.42 12.17 -28.43
CA GLY A 581 -17.95 13.38 -27.76
C GLY A 581 -17.30 13.08 -26.40
N GLU A 582 -16.14 13.68 -26.16
CA GLU A 582 -15.35 13.53 -24.94
C GLU A 582 -15.18 14.89 -24.24
N VAL A 583 -15.32 14.89 -22.91
CA VAL A 583 -15.09 16.07 -22.07
C VAL A 583 -14.12 15.71 -20.95
N LEU A 584 -12.95 16.34 -20.96
CA LEU A 584 -11.94 16.25 -19.90
C LEU A 584 -11.96 17.52 -19.04
N SER A 585 -12.05 17.37 -17.72
CA SER A 585 -11.85 18.44 -16.74
C SER A 585 -10.75 18.05 -15.74
N SER A 586 -9.72 18.87 -15.59
CA SER A 586 -8.55 18.56 -14.77
C SER A 586 -8.24 19.65 -13.70
N PRO A 587 -9.06 19.77 -12.64
CA PRO A 587 -8.78 20.69 -11.55
C PRO A 587 -7.53 20.27 -10.76
N ARG A 588 -6.75 21.27 -10.33
CA ARG A 588 -5.49 21.10 -9.59
C ARG A 588 -5.46 22.04 -8.39
N ILE A 589 -4.97 21.57 -7.25
CA ILE A 589 -4.90 22.35 -6.01
C ILE A 589 -3.66 21.95 -5.20
N ILE A 590 -3.05 22.89 -4.49
CA ILE A 590 -1.93 22.64 -3.56
C ILE A 590 -2.43 22.96 -2.15
N THR A 591 -2.13 22.09 -1.18
CA THR A 591 -2.42 22.33 0.24
C THR A 591 -1.38 21.66 1.15
N GLY A 592 -1.35 22.07 2.42
CA GLY A 592 -0.50 21.47 3.44
C GLY A 592 -1.02 20.12 3.95
N ASN A 593 -0.13 19.35 4.59
CA ASN A 593 -0.51 18.13 5.31
C ASN A 593 -1.63 18.41 6.34
N GLN A 594 -2.71 17.62 6.30
CA GLN A 594 -3.93 17.74 7.12
C GLN A 594 -4.73 19.03 6.94
N GLN A 595 -4.42 19.87 5.96
CA GLN A 595 -5.12 21.12 5.69
C GLN A 595 -6.16 20.94 4.58
N GLU A 596 -7.44 21.12 4.92
CA GLU A 596 -8.55 21.14 3.95
C GLU A 596 -8.38 22.30 2.96
N ALA A 597 -8.63 22.02 1.68
CA ALA A 597 -8.68 23.01 0.60
C ALA A 597 -9.73 22.62 -0.46
N SER A 598 -10.27 23.61 -1.17
CA SER A 598 -11.22 23.40 -2.27
C SER A 598 -11.00 24.37 -3.43
N ILE A 599 -11.39 23.93 -4.63
CA ILE A 599 -11.41 24.72 -5.86
C ILE A 599 -12.75 24.51 -6.57
N THR A 600 -13.40 25.62 -6.95
CA THR A 600 -14.72 25.65 -7.59
C THR A 600 -14.69 26.42 -8.90
N GLN A 601 -15.46 25.96 -9.90
CA GLN A 601 -15.61 26.63 -11.19
C GLN A 601 -16.98 26.32 -11.80
N GLY A 602 -17.75 27.35 -12.17
CA GLY A 602 -19.03 27.17 -12.86
C GLY A 602 -19.87 28.45 -12.84
N THR A 603 -21.18 28.29 -12.89
CA THR A 603 -22.17 29.38 -12.89
C THR A 603 -23.19 29.20 -11.78
N GLU A 604 -23.90 30.28 -11.44
CA GLU A 604 -25.06 30.21 -10.55
C GLU A 604 -26.35 30.46 -11.33
N ILE A 605 -27.33 29.59 -11.12
CA ILE A 605 -28.61 29.58 -11.82
C ILE A 605 -29.67 30.23 -10.93
N PRO A 606 -30.36 31.30 -11.38
CA PRO A 606 -31.42 31.94 -10.61
C PRO A 606 -32.73 31.13 -10.68
N TYR A 607 -33.32 30.88 -9.51
CA TYR A 607 -34.65 30.31 -9.34
C TYR A 607 -35.59 31.36 -8.75
N VAL A 608 -36.71 31.62 -9.41
CA VAL A 608 -37.77 32.47 -8.87
C VAL A 608 -38.67 31.67 -7.92
N GLN A 609 -38.83 32.15 -6.70
CA GLN A 609 -39.80 31.63 -5.72
C GLN A 609 -40.91 32.66 -5.53
N SER A 610 -42.13 32.29 -5.91
CA SER A 610 -43.32 33.10 -5.68
C SER A 610 -43.80 32.90 -4.24
N ALA A 611 -43.59 33.90 -3.38
CA ALA A 611 -43.88 33.83 -1.95
C ALA A 611 -45.37 34.05 -1.61
N GLY A 612 -46.27 33.49 -2.42
CA GLY A 612 -47.73 33.63 -2.27
C GLY A 612 -48.32 34.81 -3.06
N VAL A 613 -49.65 34.90 -3.05
CA VAL A 613 -50.40 35.92 -3.81
C VAL A 613 -50.14 37.31 -3.21
N GLY A 614 -49.62 38.22 -4.04
CA GLY A 614 -49.29 39.61 -3.66
C GLY A 614 -47.87 39.83 -3.13
N ALA A 615 -47.06 38.78 -2.99
CA ALA A 615 -45.64 38.92 -2.62
C ALA A 615 -44.75 39.18 -3.83
N VAL A 616 -43.67 39.95 -3.64
CA VAL A 616 -42.61 40.12 -4.65
C VAL A 616 -41.81 38.82 -4.78
N ALA A 617 -41.58 38.35 -6.00
CA ALA A 617 -40.83 37.13 -6.25
C ALA A 617 -39.39 37.21 -5.72
N GLN A 618 -38.99 36.23 -4.91
CA GLN A 618 -37.63 36.10 -4.39
C GLN A 618 -36.77 35.34 -5.41
N VAL A 619 -35.53 35.80 -5.66
CA VAL A 619 -34.58 35.10 -6.53
C VAL A 619 -33.55 34.38 -5.68
N GLN A 620 -33.56 33.04 -5.72
CA GLN A 620 -32.55 32.20 -5.08
C GLN A 620 -31.58 31.65 -6.13
N PHE A 621 -30.29 31.92 -5.96
CA PHE A 621 -29.24 31.33 -6.78
C PHE A 621 -28.90 29.91 -6.32
N LYS A 622 -28.67 28.99 -7.27
CA LYS A 622 -28.12 27.65 -7.01
C LYS A 622 -26.88 27.41 -7.89
N PRO A 623 -25.76 26.93 -7.33
CA PRO A 623 -24.55 26.71 -8.11
C PRO A 623 -24.66 25.47 -9.01
N ALA A 624 -24.21 25.60 -10.26
CA ALA A 624 -23.95 24.52 -11.20
C ALA A 624 -22.43 24.50 -11.48
N VAL A 625 -21.67 23.89 -10.56
CA VAL A 625 -20.20 23.98 -10.51
C VAL A 625 -19.51 22.62 -10.65
N LEU A 626 -18.29 22.67 -11.17
CA LEU A 626 -17.22 21.74 -10.82
C LEU A 626 -16.66 22.14 -9.45
N GLU A 627 -16.59 21.21 -8.51
CA GLU A 627 -15.92 21.37 -7.22
C GLU A 627 -14.97 20.19 -6.98
N LEU A 628 -13.71 20.48 -6.63
CA LEU A 628 -12.80 19.53 -6.02
C LEU A 628 -12.50 20.03 -4.61
N LYS A 629 -12.94 19.27 -3.60
CA LYS A 629 -12.64 19.49 -2.19
C LYS A 629 -11.79 18.33 -1.66
N VAL A 630 -10.69 18.63 -0.97
CA VAL A 630 -9.70 17.65 -0.55
C VAL A 630 -9.03 17.99 0.78
N THR A 631 -8.78 16.96 1.59
CA THR A 631 -7.93 17.02 2.78
C THR A 631 -6.91 15.88 2.72
N PRO A 632 -5.63 16.15 2.41
CA PRO A 632 -4.59 15.13 2.33
C PRO A 632 -3.95 14.88 3.70
N GLN A 633 -3.52 13.65 3.93
CA GLN A 633 -2.70 13.25 5.08
C GLN A 633 -1.51 12.42 4.58
N ILE A 634 -0.30 12.94 4.76
CA ILE A 634 0.94 12.27 4.40
C ILE A 634 1.30 11.26 5.49
N THR A 635 1.65 10.05 5.07
CA THR A 635 2.06 8.92 5.92
C THR A 635 3.59 8.81 6.01
N PRO A 636 4.15 8.10 7.01
CA PRO A 636 5.60 7.94 7.16
C PRO A 636 6.29 7.17 6.01
N ASP A 637 5.55 6.39 5.21
CA ASP A 637 6.02 5.70 4.01
C ASP A 637 5.81 6.50 2.71
N ASP A 638 5.68 7.84 2.81
CA ASP A 638 5.50 8.79 1.70
C ASP A 638 4.27 8.49 0.80
N ARG A 639 3.24 7.82 1.34
CA ARG A 639 1.91 7.75 0.72
C ARG A 639 1.03 8.91 1.18
N VAL A 640 0.01 9.23 0.41
CA VAL A 640 -0.99 10.26 0.75
C VAL A 640 -2.36 9.61 0.88
N ASN A 641 -2.91 9.68 2.09
CA ASN A 641 -4.32 9.38 2.34
C ASN A 641 -5.14 10.63 1.95
N LEU A 642 -6.21 10.45 1.18
CA LEU A 642 -6.96 11.53 0.55
C LEU A 642 -8.46 11.40 0.87
N THR A 643 -8.95 12.23 1.79
CA THR A 643 -10.39 12.50 1.89
C THR A 643 -10.76 13.43 0.73
N LEU A 644 -11.62 12.96 -0.17
CA LEU A 644 -12.00 13.63 -1.41
C LEU A 644 -13.51 13.77 -1.52
N SER A 645 -13.97 14.96 -1.93
CA SER A 645 -15.32 15.19 -2.44
C SER A 645 -15.19 15.88 -3.80
N VAL A 646 -15.50 15.15 -4.86
CA VAL A 646 -15.50 15.63 -6.25
C VAL A 646 -16.94 15.76 -6.70
N LYS A 647 -17.34 16.95 -7.11
CA LYS A 647 -18.70 17.26 -7.59
C LYS A 647 -18.60 17.87 -8.99
N LYS A 648 -19.43 17.44 -9.93
CA LYS A 648 -19.58 18.06 -11.24
C LYS A 648 -21.05 18.19 -11.60
N ASP A 649 -21.56 19.39 -11.41
CA ASP A 649 -22.90 19.76 -11.83
C ASP A 649 -22.89 20.33 -13.27
N SER A 650 -24.03 20.23 -13.94
CA SER A 650 -24.32 20.88 -15.22
C SER A 650 -25.78 21.33 -15.27
N GLU A 651 -26.07 22.41 -16.01
CA GLU A 651 -27.45 22.77 -16.35
C GLU A 651 -28.09 21.65 -17.18
N GLY A 652 -29.27 21.20 -16.75
CA GLY A 652 -30.00 20.07 -17.34
C GLY A 652 -31.19 20.51 -18.20
N GLY A 653 -32.15 19.62 -18.37
CA GLY A 653 -33.41 19.91 -19.09
C GLY A 653 -34.22 21.03 -18.43
N ARG A 654 -35.01 21.77 -19.22
CA ARG A 654 -35.94 22.78 -18.69
C ARG A 654 -37.33 22.20 -18.48
N PHE A 655 -37.93 22.45 -17.33
CA PHE A 655 -39.32 22.16 -17.00
C PHE A 655 -40.02 23.47 -16.65
N ASP A 656 -41.11 23.78 -17.35
CA ASP A 656 -41.82 25.07 -17.25
C ASP A 656 -40.89 26.29 -17.29
N SER A 657 -40.00 26.32 -18.30
CA SER A 657 -38.88 27.29 -18.48
C SER A 657 -37.79 27.27 -17.40
N ILE A 658 -38.00 26.67 -16.23
CA ILE A 658 -37.02 26.54 -15.15
C ILE A 658 -36.02 25.41 -15.48
N PRO A 659 -34.69 25.66 -15.47
CA PRO A 659 -33.70 24.60 -15.66
C PRO A 659 -33.60 23.65 -14.46
N SER A 660 -33.39 22.36 -14.73
CA SER A 660 -32.88 21.40 -13.75
C SER A 660 -31.35 21.50 -13.62
N ILE A 661 -30.78 20.82 -12.63
CA ILE A 661 -29.32 20.67 -12.47
C ILE A 661 -29.01 19.17 -12.42
N ASP A 662 -28.22 18.69 -13.37
CA ASP A 662 -27.71 17.33 -13.39
C ASP A 662 -26.47 17.26 -12.50
N THR A 663 -26.57 16.61 -11.35
CA THR A 663 -25.47 16.51 -10.37
C THR A 663 -24.73 15.18 -10.48
N ARG A 664 -23.40 15.20 -10.36
CA ARG A 664 -22.54 14.02 -10.37
C ARG A 664 -21.51 14.16 -9.26
N GLN A 665 -21.59 13.36 -8.20
CA GLN A 665 -20.73 13.51 -7.01
C GLN A 665 -20.13 12.17 -6.57
N VAL A 666 -18.86 12.21 -6.18
CA VAL A 666 -18.15 11.11 -5.51
C VAL A 666 -17.46 11.65 -4.26
N THR A 667 -17.82 11.10 -3.10
CA THR A 667 -17.15 11.36 -1.82
C THR A 667 -16.50 10.06 -1.35
N THR A 668 -15.20 10.07 -1.08
CA THR A 668 -14.42 8.87 -0.75
C THR A 668 -13.17 9.20 0.08
N ASN A 669 -12.55 8.18 0.66
CA ASN A 669 -11.28 8.27 1.36
C ASN A 669 -10.34 7.17 0.83
N VAL A 670 -9.21 7.54 0.24
CA VAL A 670 -8.31 6.60 -0.45
C VAL A 670 -6.83 6.84 -0.10
N LEU A 671 -6.09 5.75 0.12
CA LEU A 671 -4.63 5.78 0.27
C LEU A 671 -3.96 5.58 -1.09
N VAL A 672 -3.11 6.52 -1.51
CA VAL A 672 -2.46 6.53 -2.83
C VAL A 672 -0.96 6.77 -2.67
N ASN A 673 -0.13 6.12 -3.48
CA ASN A 673 1.31 6.37 -3.48
C ASN A 673 1.63 7.76 -4.09
N ASN A 674 2.70 8.40 -3.62
CA ASN A 674 3.13 9.71 -4.12
C ASN A 674 3.52 9.67 -5.61
N GLY A 675 2.76 10.38 -6.44
CA GLY A 675 2.95 10.50 -7.88
C GLY A 675 2.18 9.47 -8.73
N GLU A 676 1.45 8.53 -8.11
CA GLU A 676 0.65 7.54 -8.83
C GLU A 676 -0.80 8.03 -9.08
N THR A 677 -1.36 7.64 -10.23
CA THR A 677 -2.76 7.91 -10.58
C THR A 677 -3.64 6.72 -10.21
N ILE A 678 -4.68 6.94 -9.41
CA ILE A 678 -5.72 5.93 -9.10
C ILE A 678 -7.07 6.33 -9.71
N VAL A 679 -7.87 5.34 -10.11
CA VAL A 679 -9.28 5.52 -10.46
C VAL A 679 -10.10 5.51 -9.17
N LEU A 680 -10.80 6.60 -8.86
CA LEU A 680 -11.69 6.68 -7.70
C LEU A 680 -13.01 5.91 -7.91
N GLY A 681 -13.44 5.85 -9.16
CA GLY A 681 -14.69 5.21 -9.58
C GLY A 681 -15.20 5.81 -10.89
N GLY A 682 -16.39 5.38 -11.28
CA GLY A 682 -17.05 5.82 -12.49
C GLY A 682 -18.49 5.35 -12.58
N VAL A 683 -19.20 5.82 -13.60
CA VAL A 683 -20.58 5.42 -13.91
C VAL A 683 -20.69 5.17 -15.41
N TYR A 684 -21.12 3.96 -15.79
CA TYR A 684 -21.47 3.61 -17.16
C TYR A 684 -22.98 3.52 -17.30
N GLU A 685 -23.56 4.31 -18.19
CA GLU A 685 -24.98 4.32 -18.53
C GLU A 685 -25.16 3.95 -20.00
N ARG A 686 -26.17 3.12 -20.30
CA ARG A 686 -26.58 2.81 -21.67
C ARG A 686 -28.10 2.75 -21.81
N THR A 687 -28.63 3.61 -22.66
CA THR A 687 -30.07 3.75 -22.93
C THR A 687 -30.37 3.35 -24.37
N THR A 688 -30.97 2.17 -24.54
CA THR A 688 -31.43 1.66 -25.83
C THR A 688 -32.94 1.80 -25.99
N ASN A 689 -33.40 2.55 -26.99
CA ASN A 689 -34.82 2.66 -27.37
C ASN A 689 -35.02 2.12 -28.79
N ASN A 690 -35.92 1.16 -28.95
CA ASN A 690 -36.31 0.57 -30.23
C ASN A 690 -37.82 0.70 -30.41
N THR A 691 -38.25 1.59 -31.30
CA THR A 691 -39.67 1.84 -31.61
C THR A 691 -40.02 1.20 -32.96
N LEU A 692 -41.16 0.48 -33.02
CA LEU A 692 -41.67 -0.14 -34.24
C LEU A 692 -43.15 0.18 -34.40
N ASP A 693 -43.44 1.20 -35.21
CA ASP A 693 -44.81 1.54 -35.60
C ASP A 693 -45.18 0.72 -36.84
N ARG A 694 -46.36 0.10 -36.87
CA ARG A 694 -46.74 -0.78 -37.99
C ARG A 694 -48.25 -0.83 -38.22
N VAL A 695 -48.65 -0.94 -39.48
CA VAL A 695 -50.02 -1.28 -39.86
C VAL A 695 -50.26 -2.78 -39.56
N PRO A 696 -51.28 -3.15 -38.77
CA PRO A 696 -51.62 -4.56 -38.53
C PRO A 696 -51.82 -5.34 -39.84
N PHE A 697 -51.53 -6.65 -39.82
CA PHE A 697 -51.54 -7.56 -40.97
C PHE A 697 -50.51 -7.21 -42.07
N PHE A 698 -50.63 -6.06 -42.72
CA PHE A 698 -49.82 -5.70 -43.89
C PHE A 698 -48.31 -5.58 -43.62
N ALA A 699 -47.91 -5.16 -42.41
CA ALA A 699 -46.51 -5.01 -42.03
C ALA A 699 -45.73 -6.33 -41.91
N ASP A 700 -46.43 -7.45 -41.78
CA ASP A 700 -45.84 -8.77 -41.54
C ASP A 700 -45.76 -9.60 -42.83
N LEU A 701 -46.28 -9.08 -43.95
CA LEU A 701 -46.19 -9.70 -45.27
C LEU A 701 -44.72 -9.78 -45.75
N PRO A 702 -44.30 -10.91 -46.36
CA PRO A 702 -42.95 -11.06 -46.89
C PRO A 702 -42.69 -10.06 -48.02
N PHE A 703 -41.43 -9.62 -48.14
CA PHE A 703 -40.96 -8.55 -49.03
C PHE A 703 -41.60 -7.18 -48.75
N ILE A 704 -42.89 -7.00 -49.09
CA ILE A 704 -43.63 -5.74 -49.08
C ILE A 704 -43.95 -5.17 -47.70
N GLY A 705 -43.92 -5.98 -46.62
CA GLY A 705 -44.25 -5.51 -45.26
C GLY A 705 -43.36 -4.39 -44.71
N HIS A 706 -42.25 -4.06 -45.39
CA HIS A 706 -41.44 -2.87 -45.10
C HIS A 706 -42.09 -1.54 -45.52
N LEU A 707 -43.06 -1.56 -46.44
CA LEU A 707 -43.83 -0.38 -46.84
C LEU A 707 -44.90 0.03 -45.81
N PHE A 708 -45.17 -0.84 -44.84
CA PHE A 708 -46.26 -0.70 -43.87
C PHE A 708 -45.76 -0.57 -42.42
N LYS A 709 -44.47 -0.27 -42.21
CA LYS A 709 -43.86 -0.09 -40.87
C LYS A 709 -42.73 0.92 -40.85
N ARG A 710 -42.61 1.63 -39.72
CA ARG A 710 -41.49 2.50 -39.37
C ARG A 710 -40.69 1.89 -38.23
N ARG A 711 -39.35 1.92 -38.35
CA ARG A 711 -38.43 1.50 -37.30
C ARG A 711 -37.55 2.67 -36.90
N SER A 712 -37.59 3.02 -35.62
CA SER A 712 -36.62 3.92 -34.99
C SER A 712 -35.78 3.13 -33.99
N SER A 713 -34.48 3.37 -33.97
CA SER A 713 -33.53 2.69 -33.10
C SER A 713 -32.50 3.71 -32.62
N ARG A 714 -32.37 3.86 -31.30
CA ARG A 714 -31.47 4.81 -30.63
C ARG A 714 -30.69 4.06 -29.55
N ASP A 715 -29.37 4.18 -29.58
CA ASP A 715 -28.45 3.63 -28.58
C ASP A 715 -27.58 4.79 -28.09
N ALA A 716 -27.74 5.18 -26.83
CA ALA A 716 -26.97 6.25 -26.19
C ALA A 716 -26.14 5.65 -25.06
N LYS A 717 -24.84 5.92 -25.05
CA LYS A 717 -23.87 5.47 -24.06
C LYS A 717 -23.20 6.69 -23.43
N SER A 718 -23.01 6.65 -22.13
CA SER A 718 -22.35 7.68 -21.34
C SER A 718 -21.45 7.01 -20.31
N GLU A 719 -20.18 7.41 -20.24
CA GLU A 719 -19.20 6.87 -19.30
C GLU A 719 -18.49 8.02 -18.58
N LEU A 720 -18.65 8.08 -17.26
CA LEU A 720 -17.95 8.98 -16.36
C LEU A 720 -16.81 8.20 -15.69
N LEU A 721 -15.58 8.70 -15.75
CA LEU A 721 -14.43 8.18 -14.98
C LEU A 721 -13.77 9.32 -14.19
N ILE A 722 -13.44 9.08 -12.93
CA ILE A 722 -12.74 10.03 -12.07
C ILE A 722 -11.40 9.43 -11.61
N PHE A 723 -10.32 10.14 -11.92
CA PHE A 723 -8.95 9.81 -11.53
C PHE A 723 -8.42 10.86 -10.55
N VAL A 724 -7.53 10.46 -9.64
CA VAL A 724 -6.76 11.39 -8.80
C VAL A 724 -5.28 11.02 -8.79
N THR A 725 -4.41 12.01 -8.66
CA THR A 725 -2.95 11.88 -8.57
C THR A 725 -2.43 12.87 -7.52
N PRO A 726 -2.09 12.44 -6.30
CA PRO A 726 -1.36 13.26 -5.35
C PRO A 726 0.12 13.27 -5.68
N LYS A 727 0.77 14.41 -5.45
CA LYS A 727 2.23 14.57 -5.54
C LYS A 727 2.71 15.39 -4.37
N ILE A 728 3.47 14.76 -3.46
CA ILE A 728 4.14 15.45 -2.36
C ILE A 728 5.18 16.39 -2.97
N LEU A 729 5.06 17.68 -2.68
CA LEU A 729 6.03 18.68 -3.07
C LEU A 729 7.23 18.57 -2.11
N LYS A 730 8.41 18.36 -2.70
CA LYS A 730 9.67 18.51 -1.97
C LYS A 730 10.01 19.99 -1.94
N GLU A 731 10.54 20.47 -0.82
CA GLU A 731 11.07 21.82 -0.73
C GLU A 731 12.22 21.97 -1.72
N THR A 732 12.15 22.98 -2.60
CA THR A 732 13.25 23.35 -3.47
C THR A 732 14.22 24.19 -2.63
N SER A 733 15.29 23.55 -2.17
CA SER A 733 16.40 24.21 -1.47
C SER A 733 17.26 25.05 -2.40
#